data_AF-A0A6P1KLN8-F1
#
_entry.id   AF-A0A6P1KLN8-F1
#
_cell.length_a   1.000
_cell.length_b   1.000
_cell.length_c   1.000
_cell.angle_alpha   90.00
_cell.angle_beta   90.00
_cell.angle_gamma   90.00
#
_symmetry.space_group_name_H-M   'P 1'
#
loop_
_entity.id
_entity.type
_entity.pdbx_description
1 polymer ?
#
loop_
_entity_poly.entity_id
_entity_poly.type
_entity_poly.pdbx_seq_one_letter_code
_entity_poly.pdbx_strand_id
1 'polypeptide(L)'
;MIYKPPQQKLLRWIALFLVGTFLQFLFYIPTPVLSQNSNSCSNITAPLTPEEQTYARGAWQYFVKNYQPATGFTNSTGGYPSGTLWDMGNYLMALNAARWLNLTDQADFDARLNKFLTTLSGLKLFEDALPNKVYNAANAQMVDYGNNPLERGLGWSALDVGRILAAFDVIRTCHPQYNDWLKGIVAKWQVARSLKDGQLFGATVLPDNKTLLVQEGRLGYEEYGARGYGLWGFPAPKAISLEPFKLVEINGVQIPVDTRDFKSTNANNYVVSESYILEGIEFGLQGELADFAARVLDVQKRRYDTTGQLTAVTEDNIDQAPYFLYNTVYANGANWATITDANQPYPQFRSISTKAAFGWRYLFPENAYAQKVFDAVKDLRSPDDSGYYAGIYEESKQPNKALTGNTNGLILEILYYKAKGNHPLIASGSASVSTGKPSENASPATPSNQPNSTVKTPPATPADTSKPTEVAVAPIPPVDSPQPSSQIKMERPLSVIERRYAEAAWRYFQANYHSKNGLIDDRSDFKGATLWGLGDYLAALHAARSLDIITPKEFDQRTRHLLAALTKLPLFAGELPGRGYDTRSLQPVDYGGNPAPEGNGWSALDLGRMLAALYNLKTCHSEYTAAVDKIVLDWSYLRVVREGILSSATVTKKQEGRSLIRVNPETRLGYEEYAARAFQLWGFNVNGSAVGGEYQTALVEGVKVPIQRHRKDSNSKNQYTVSNPFLLYALEFGLDPQMRSLFEPIFQAQAERYRRTGNLTASATTLIDRKPYTVHSTITEKGESWVALGDEGQPVPKGRLVSTAVAFAYHALLPENKYSQELLQGTTDLYNPLAGFYEGFYEATGKTAVGFTSSTNSMILQSLLYKVMNQQPLIRPTNDMKSPWWQEVSKGNSGRGLPNTATQQTKLISDSSGSYWVSRSDGH
;
A
#
# COMPACT_ATOMS: atom_id res chain seq x y z
N MET A 1 87.29 -35.86 13.94
CA MET A 1 85.91 -35.47 14.34
C MET A 1 85.61 -34.11 13.71
N ILE A 2 85.37 -34.08 12.40
CA ILE A 2 84.07 -33.85 11.75
C ILE A 2 83.30 -32.65 12.33
N TYR A 3 83.64 -31.48 11.79
CA TYR A 3 82.80 -30.31 11.66
C TYR A 3 81.53 -30.67 10.87
N LYS A 4 80.33 -30.33 11.38
CA LYS A 4 79.09 -30.33 10.58
C LYS A 4 78.60 -28.87 10.39
N PRO A 5 78.21 -28.47 9.17
CA PRO A 5 77.98 -27.08 8.79
C PRO A 5 76.57 -26.59 9.15
N PRO A 6 76.25 -25.28 9.02
CA PRO A 6 75.00 -24.67 9.45
C PRO A 6 73.86 -24.96 8.45
N GLN A 7 73.63 -26.22 8.09
CA GLN A 7 72.55 -26.60 7.18
C GLN A 7 71.17 -26.60 7.86
N GLN A 8 71.09 -26.77 9.20
CA GLN A 8 69.81 -26.83 9.90
C GLN A 8 69.10 -25.48 10.07
N LYS A 9 69.84 -24.36 10.13
CA LYS A 9 69.21 -23.03 10.21
C LYS A 9 68.70 -22.57 8.85
N LEU A 10 69.47 -22.78 7.77
CA LEU A 10 69.04 -22.41 6.42
C LEU A 10 67.85 -23.26 5.94
N LEU A 11 67.81 -24.57 6.24
CA LEU A 11 66.64 -25.41 5.94
C LEU A 11 65.40 -24.99 6.74
N ARG A 12 65.55 -24.54 8.00
CA ARG A 12 64.42 -24.03 8.79
C ARG A 12 63.87 -22.72 8.23
N TRP A 13 64.72 -21.83 7.77
CA TRP A 13 64.28 -20.57 7.15
C TRP A 13 63.66 -20.78 5.77
N ILE A 14 64.17 -21.72 4.97
CA ILE A 14 63.56 -22.10 3.69
C ILE A 14 62.23 -22.83 3.93
N ALA A 15 62.13 -23.69 4.95
CA ALA A 15 60.87 -24.35 5.32
C ALA A 15 59.84 -23.36 5.88
N LEU A 16 60.24 -22.38 6.69
CA LEU A 16 59.35 -21.31 7.19
C LEU A 16 58.93 -20.34 6.07
N PHE A 17 59.81 -20.06 5.10
CA PHE A 17 59.49 -19.25 3.94
C PHE A 17 58.55 -19.97 2.97
N LEU A 18 58.77 -21.27 2.72
CA LEU A 18 57.89 -22.12 1.92
C LEU A 18 56.55 -22.36 2.62
N VAL A 19 56.51 -22.56 3.93
CA VAL A 19 55.26 -22.63 4.70
C VAL A 19 54.53 -21.28 4.70
N GLY A 20 55.25 -20.16 4.77
CA GLY A 20 54.68 -18.81 4.66
C GLY A 20 54.11 -18.49 3.27
N THR A 21 54.78 -18.91 2.19
CA THR A 21 54.26 -18.76 0.83
C THR A 21 53.12 -19.74 0.54
N PHE A 22 53.17 -20.98 1.05
CA PHE A 22 52.04 -21.93 0.94
C PHE A 22 50.82 -21.47 1.76
N LEU A 23 51.02 -20.83 2.93
CA LEU A 23 49.94 -20.23 3.73
C LEU A 23 49.35 -18.98 3.05
N GLN A 24 50.12 -18.18 2.33
CA GLN A 24 49.57 -17.07 1.53
C GLN A 24 48.75 -17.55 0.33
N PHE A 25 49.03 -18.74 -0.22
CA PHE A 25 48.15 -19.38 -1.22
C PHE A 25 46.97 -20.16 -0.62
N LEU A 26 47.03 -20.56 0.66
CA LEU A 26 45.91 -21.18 1.41
C LEU A 26 44.93 -20.17 2.02
N PHE A 27 45.31 -18.90 2.13
CA PHE A 27 44.46 -17.79 2.60
C PHE A 27 44.13 -16.76 1.52
N TYR A 28 44.24 -17.12 0.24
CA TYR A 28 43.36 -16.49 -0.75
C TYR A 28 41.96 -17.07 -0.49
N ILE A 29 41.26 -16.51 0.50
CA ILE A 29 39.82 -16.68 0.59
C ILE A 29 39.30 -15.90 -0.62
N PRO A 30 38.86 -16.56 -1.72
CA PRO A 30 38.10 -15.83 -2.71
C PRO A 30 36.97 -15.17 -1.94
N THR A 31 36.85 -13.84 -1.99
CA THR A 31 35.68 -13.16 -1.45
C THR A 31 34.49 -13.90 -2.04
N PRO A 32 33.69 -14.62 -1.24
CA PRO A 32 32.62 -15.42 -1.78
C PRO A 32 31.69 -14.43 -2.48
N VAL A 33 31.58 -14.54 -3.80
CA VAL A 33 30.50 -13.89 -4.54
C VAL A 33 29.25 -14.59 -4.06
N LEU A 34 28.54 -13.96 -3.14
CA LEU A 34 27.34 -14.54 -2.54
C LEU A 34 26.25 -14.55 -3.63
N SER A 35 25.83 -15.76 -4.00
CA SER A 35 24.84 -16.02 -5.06
C SER A 35 23.55 -15.22 -4.86
N GLN A 36 23.05 -14.61 -5.94
CA GLN A 36 21.83 -13.80 -5.97
C GLN A 36 20.57 -14.67 -5.82
N ASN A 37 19.67 -14.24 -4.93
CA ASN A 37 18.24 -14.52 -5.05
C ASN A 37 17.58 -13.31 -5.71
N SER A 38 16.75 -13.52 -6.74
CA SER A 38 15.97 -12.45 -7.38
C SER A 38 15.04 -11.81 -6.36
N ASN A 39 15.20 -10.52 -6.09
CA ASN A 39 14.48 -9.78 -5.07
C ASN A 39 13.90 -8.48 -5.65
N SER A 40 12.86 -7.93 -5.03
CA SER A 40 12.15 -6.72 -5.47
C SER A 40 13.04 -5.50 -5.72
N CYS A 41 14.21 -5.42 -5.07
CA CYS A 41 15.18 -4.33 -5.26
C CYS A 41 15.89 -4.36 -6.63
N SER A 42 15.92 -5.49 -7.33
CA SER A 42 16.50 -5.59 -8.68
C SER A 42 15.54 -5.15 -9.78
N ASN A 43 14.27 -4.93 -9.45
CA ASN A 43 13.23 -4.64 -10.44
C ASN A 43 13.19 -3.14 -10.76
N ILE A 44 13.94 -2.75 -11.79
CA ILE A 44 13.90 -1.40 -12.38
C ILE A 44 12.72 -1.33 -13.37
N THR A 45 11.65 -0.66 -12.99
CA THR A 45 10.41 -0.56 -13.78
C THR A 45 10.33 0.72 -14.63
N ALA A 46 11.12 1.75 -14.28
CA ALA A 46 11.20 3.02 -15.01
C ALA A 46 12.68 3.44 -15.20
N PRO A 47 13.43 2.76 -16.07
CA PRO A 47 14.87 2.97 -16.25
C PRO A 47 15.27 4.45 -16.36
N LEU A 48 16.48 4.78 -15.90
CA LEU A 48 17.00 6.13 -16.02
C LEU A 48 17.18 6.52 -17.48
N THR A 49 16.80 7.75 -17.83
CA THR A 49 17.10 8.36 -19.13
C THR A 49 18.61 8.59 -19.28
N PRO A 50 19.14 8.84 -20.49
CA PRO A 50 20.56 9.14 -20.67
C PRO A 50 21.05 10.34 -19.84
N GLU A 51 20.19 11.34 -19.64
CA GLU A 51 20.47 12.51 -18.81
C GLU A 51 20.52 12.13 -17.33
N GLU A 52 19.51 11.38 -16.85
CA GLU A 52 19.46 10.88 -15.48
C GLU A 52 20.62 9.95 -15.15
N GLN A 53 21.05 9.13 -16.10
CA GLN A 53 22.25 8.30 -15.97
C GLN A 53 23.52 9.14 -15.80
N THR A 54 23.57 10.32 -16.40
CA THR A 54 24.68 11.27 -16.21
C THR A 54 24.64 11.87 -14.81
N TYR A 55 23.46 12.16 -14.27
CA TYR A 55 23.33 12.60 -12.88
C TYR A 55 23.77 11.51 -11.91
N ALA A 56 23.31 10.27 -12.14
CA ALA A 56 23.65 9.12 -11.30
C ALA A 56 25.16 8.86 -11.29
N ARG A 57 25.81 8.86 -12.47
CA ARG A 57 27.28 8.73 -12.55
C ARG A 57 28.00 9.87 -11.84
N GLY A 58 27.57 11.12 -12.07
CA GLY A 58 28.19 12.29 -11.43
C GLY A 58 28.11 12.22 -9.91
N ALA A 59 26.94 11.87 -9.36
CA ALA A 59 26.77 11.70 -7.91
C ALA A 59 27.60 10.53 -7.36
N TRP A 60 27.69 9.40 -8.08
CA TRP A 60 28.50 8.26 -7.66
C TRP A 60 30.01 8.55 -7.60
N GLN A 61 30.52 9.44 -8.46
CA GLN A 61 31.94 9.81 -8.44
C GLN A 61 32.39 10.43 -7.11
N TYR A 62 31.49 11.11 -6.38
CA TYR A 62 31.81 11.58 -5.04
C TYR A 62 32.28 10.44 -4.14
N PHE A 63 31.55 9.33 -4.11
CA PHE A 63 31.86 8.16 -3.27
C PHE A 63 33.08 7.40 -3.79
N VAL A 64 33.32 7.38 -5.10
CA VAL A 64 34.55 6.81 -5.67
C VAL A 64 35.78 7.56 -5.18
N LYS A 65 35.77 8.90 -5.23
CA LYS A 65 36.92 9.74 -4.83
C LYS A 65 37.12 9.85 -3.33
N ASN A 66 36.05 9.71 -2.55
CA ASN A 66 36.09 9.88 -1.09
C ASN A 66 36.04 8.56 -0.32
N TYR A 67 36.16 7.42 -1.01
CA TYR A 67 36.25 6.11 -0.38
C TYR A 67 37.56 5.92 0.38
N GLN A 68 37.48 5.34 1.57
CA GLN A 68 38.62 5.06 2.45
C GLN A 68 38.90 3.55 2.45
N PRO A 69 39.92 3.06 1.70
CA PRO A 69 40.14 1.62 1.56
C PRO A 69 40.45 0.91 2.89
N ALA A 70 41.02 1.62 3.86
CA ALA A 70 41.40 1.07 5.16
C ALA A 70 40.19 0.71 6.04
N THR A 71 39.05 1.36 5.85
CA THR A 71 37.84 1.24 6.69
C THR A 71 36.60 0.85 5.90
N GLY A 72 36.57 1.08 4.58
CA GLY A 72 35.38 0.97 3.76
C GLY A 72 34.39 2.11 3.95
N PHE A 73 34.73 3.12 4.76
CA PHE A 73 33.91 4.32 4.94
C PHE A 73 34.14 5.31 3.79
N THR A 74 33.33 6.37 3.78
CA THR A 74 33.48 7.49 2.85
C THR A 74 33.48 8.79 3.63
N ASN A 75 34.22 9.79 3.14
CA ASN A 75 34.22 11.12 3.76
C ASN A 75 32.84 11.78 3.68
N SER A 76 32.39 12.40 4.77
CA SER A 76 31.19 13.22 4.82
C SER A 76 31.31 14.48 3.97
N THR A 77 32.50 15.08 3.96
CA THR A 77 32.87 16.23 3.13
C THR A 77 34.11 15.92 2.28
N GLY A 78 34.13 16.38 1.04
CA GLY A 78 35.20 16.15 0.08
C GLY A 78 36.58 16.43 0.65
N GLY A 79 37.46 15.42 0.65
CA GLY A 79 38.83 15.52 1.15
C GLY A 79 39.00 15.63 2.67
N TYR A 80 37.93 15.58 3.45
CA TYR A 80 37.98 15.63 4.92
C TYR A 80 37.54 14.30 5.54
N PRO A 81 38.45 13.51 6.16
CA PRO A 81 38.17 12.14 6.59
C PRO A 81 37.34 12.06 7.88
N SER A 82 36.09 12.50 7.80
CA SER A 82 35.08 12.47 8.86
C SER A 82 33.85 11.69 8.39
N GLY A 83 33.12 11.07 9.31
CA GLY A 83 31.87 10.39 9.02
C GLY A 83 30.99 10.25 10.26
N THR A 84 29.79 10.79 10.19
CA THR A 84 28.71 10.53 11.14
C THR A 84 27.95 9.25 10.77
N LEU A 85 27.06 8.78 11.64
CA LEU A 85 26.18 7.66 11.29
C LEU A 85 25.17 8.05 10.21
N TRP A 86 24.78 9.33 10.14
CA TRP A 86 23.96 9.85 9.03
C TRP A 86 24.68 9.70 7.69
N ASP A 87 25.95 10.12 7.62
CA ASP A 87 26.77 10.02 6.41
C ASP A 87 27.02 8.56 6.00
N MET A 88 27.26 7.69 6.99
CA MET A 88 27.40 6.26 6.78
C MET A 88 26.11 5.63 6.23
N GLY A 89 24.93 6.06 6.71
CA GLY A 89 23.64 5.63 6.19
C GLY A 89 23.43 6.09 4.75
N ASN A 90 23.73 7.35 4.46
CA ASN A 90 23.69 7.90 3.11
C ASN A 90 24.61 7.13 2.15
N TYR A 91 25.81 6.75 2.59
CA TYR A 91 26.71 5.93 1.80
C TYR A 91 26.14 4.54 1.50
N LEU A 92 25.53 3.87 2.47
CA LEU A 92 24.90 2.56 2.24
C LEU A 92 23.74 2.65 1.24
N MET A 93 22.90 3.68 1.37
CA MET A 93 21.81 3.93 0.42
C MET A 93 22.35 4.21 -0.99
N ALA A 94 23.41 5.02 -1.10
CA ALA A 94 24.09 5.31 -2.35
C ALA A 94 24.75 4.07 -2.97
N LEU A 95 25.39 3.21 -2.16
CA LEU A 95 26.03 1.98 -2.61
C LEU A 95 24.99 0.97 -3.13
N ASN A 96 23.84 0.85 -2.44
CA ASN A 96 22.71 0.06 -2.92
C ASN A 96 22.15 0.61 -4.24
N ALA A 97 21.92 1.93 -4.32
CA ALA A 97 21.47 2.59 -5.55
C ALA A 97 22.46 2.35 -6.71
N ALA A 98 23.76 2.55 -6.48
CA ALA A 98 24.80 2.32 -7.46
C ALA A 98 24.82 0.88 -7.99
N ARG A 99 24.60 -0.10 -7.10
CA ARG A 99 24.53 -1.52 -7.49
C ARG A 99 23.35 -1.80 -8.41
N TRP A 100 22.17 -1.29 -8.10
CA TRP A 100 20.95 -1.57 -8.86
C TRP A 100 20.77 -0.68 -10.10
N LEU A 101 21.40 0.49 -10.13
CA LEU A 101 21.50 1.37 -11.30
C LEU A 101 22.65 0.98 -12.23
N ASN A 102 23.39 -0.09 -11.92
CA ASN A 102 24.51 -0.60 -12.71
C ASN A 102 25.67 0.41 -12.85
N LEU A 103 25.95 1.17 -11.79
CA LEU A 103 27.10 2.08 -11.66
C LEU A 103 28.32 1.40 -11.02
N THR A 104 28.09 0.30 -10.30
CA THR A 104 29.12 -0.60 -9.78
C THR A 104 28.69 -2.04 -10.00
N ASP A 105 29.66 -2.94 -10.18
CA ASP A 105 29.41 -4.36 -10.32
C ASP A 105 29.24 -5.05 -8.95
N GLN A 106 28.86 -6.33 -8.98
CA GLN A 106 28.64 -7.11 -7.75
C GLN A 106 29.92 -7.26 -6.91
N ALA A 107 31.08 -7.41 -7.55
CA ALA A 107 32.33 -7.67 -6.85
C ALA A 107 32.83 -6.42 -6.11
N ASP A 108 32.80 -5.25 -6.76
CA ASP A 108 33.14 -3.97 -6.13
C ASP A 108 32.12 -3.61 -5.04
N PHE A 109 30.81 -3.84 -5.28
CA PHE A 109 29.79 -3.69 -4.23
C PHE A 109 30.08 -4.56 -3.00
N ASP A 110 30.30 -5.86 -3.19
CA ASP A 110 30.57 -6.78 -2.08
C ASP A 110 31.88 -6.43 -1.37
N ALA A 111 32.93 -6.05 -2.10
CA ALA A 111 34.20 -5.64 -1.50
C ALA A 111 34.04 -4.40 -0.60
N ARG A 112 33.31 -3.38 -1.08
CA ARG A 112 33.03 -2.15 -0.32
C ARG A 112 32.15 -2.43 0.89
N LEU A 113 31.05 -3.16 0.71
CA LEU A 113 30.11 -3.46 1.79
C LEU A 113 30.73 -4.35 2.86
N ASN A 114 31.46 -5.41 2.47
CA ASN A 114 32.18 -6.26 3.43
C ASN A 114 33.19 -5.46 4.25
N LYS A 115 33.95 -4.57 3.58
CA LYS A 115 34.94 -3.74 4.26
C LYS A 115 34.27 -2.79 5.27
N PHE A 116 33.22 -2.09 4.82
CA PHE A 116 32.41 -1.21 5.65
C PHE A 116 31.86 -1.95 6.87
N LEU A 117 31.18 -3.09 6.69
CA LEU A 117 30.55 -3.86 7.78
C LEU A 117 31.58 -4.44 8.75
N THR A 118 32.75 -4.86 8.26
CA THR A 118 33.86 -5.33 9.09
C THR A 118 34.34 -4.24 10.03
N THR A 119 34.61 -3.04 9.50
CA THR A 119 35.06 -1.92 10.32
C THR A 119 33.97 -1.43 11.26
N LEU A 120 32.73 -1.32 10.79
CA LEU A 120 31.56 -0.95 11.60
C LEU A 120 31.35 -1.90 12.79
N SER A 121 31.51 -3.21 12.57
CA SER A 121 31.36 -4.25 13.60
C SER A 121 32.39 -4.16 14.74
N GLY A 122 33.50 -3.46 14.50
CA GLY A 122 34.63 -3.28 15.42
C GLY A 122 34.79 -1.85 15.93
N LEU A 123 33.83 -0.94 15.67
CA LEU A 123 33.90 0.41 16.20
C LEU A 123 33.89 0.41 17.73
N LYS A 124 34.77 1.23 18.32
CA LYS A 124 34.63 1.62 19.73
C LYS A 124 33.36 2.45 19.86
N LEU A 125 32.47 2.03 20.76
CA LEU A 125 31.21 2.71 21.01
C LEU A 125 31.39 3.75 22.11
N PHE A 126 30.57 4.80 22.10
CA PHE A 126 30.47 5.71 23.23
C PHE A 126 29.89 4.95 24.42
N GLU A 127 30.65 4.89 25.52
CA GLU A 127 30.30 4.16 26.75
C GLU A 127 29.87 2.70 26.52
N ASP A 128 30.48 2.03 25.54
CA ASP A 128 30.17 0.65 25.15
C ASP A 128 28.68 0.41 24.86
N ALA A 129 27.96 1.48 24.48
CA ALA A 129 26.51 1.49 24.32
C ALA A 129 26.09 1.73 22.88
N LEU A 130 26.41 2.90 22.33
CA LEU A 130 25.97 3.32 21.00
C LEU A 130 27.13 3.96 20.23
N PRO A 131 27.07 3.97 18.90
CA PRO A 131 28.10 4.64 18.11
C PRO A 131 28.23 6.12 18.48
N ASN A 132 29.47 6.60 18.47
CA ASN A 132 29.80 8.01 18.68
C ASN A 132 29.22 8.87 17.55
N LYS A 133 28.95 10.16 17.83
CA LYS A 133 28.44 11.11 16.82
C LYS A 133 29.32 11.21 15.58
N VAL A 134 30.64 11.09 15.72
CA VAL A 134 31.56 11.22 14.58
C VAL A 134 32.78 10.29 14.74
N TYR A 135 33.15 9.68 13.64
CA TYR A 135 34.36 8.87 13.51
C TYR A 135 35.25 9.42 12.40
N ASN A 136 36.55 9.26 12.55
CA ASN A 136 37.47 9.54 11.45
C ASN A 136 37.28 8.46 10.38
N ALA A 137 36.90 8.87 9.17
CA ALA A 137 36.57 7.94 8.10
C ALA A 137 37.78 7.10 7.65
N ALA A 138 39.01 7.60 7.78
CA ALA A 138 40.21 6.91 7.31
C ALA A 138 40.70 5.81 8.26
N ASN A 139 40.40 5.90 9.56
CA ASN A 139 40.94 4.97 10.57
C ASN A 139 39.93 4.47 11.61
N ALA A 140 38.67 4.90 11.53
CA ALA A 140 37.57 4.51 12.40
C ALA A 140 37.73 4.88 13.90
N GLN A 141 38.61 5.83 14.22
CA GLN A 141 38.76 6.35 15.58
C GLN A 141 37.60 7.28 15.95
N MET A 142 37.17 7.24 17.22
CA MET A 142 36.28 8.27 17.76
C MET A 142 37.02 9.60 17.81
N VAL A 143 36.39 10.64 17.26
CA VAL A 143 36.96 11.98 17.16
C VAL A 143 35.95 13.04 17.57
N ASP A 144 36.38 14.30 17.67
CA ASP A 144 35.51 15.46 17.59
C ASP A 144 35.23 15.86 16.13
N TYR A 145 34.41 16.88 15.91
CA TYR A 145 34.13 17.40 14.56
C TYR A 145 35.36 18.04 13.87
N GLY A 146 36.44 18.27 14.62
CA GLY A 146 37.74 18.73 14.11
C GLY A 146 38.69 17.59 13.73
N ASN A 147 38.25 16.32 13.81
CA ASN A 147 39.06 15.11 13.61
C ASN A 147 40.14 14.88 14.69
N ASN A 148 40.03 15.51 15.85
CA ASN A 148 40.92 15.23 16.98
C ASN A 148 40.45 13.96 17.70
N PRO A 149 41.33 12.98 17.96
CA PRO A 149 40.98 11.78 18.71
C PRO A 149 40.38 12.07 20.09
N LEU A 150 39.27 11.43 20.40
CA LEU A 150 38.62 11.48 21.71
C LEU A 150 38.49 10.08 22.28
N GLU A 151 39.13 9.84 23.44
CA GLU A 151 39.12 8.51 24.05
C GLU A 151 37.70 8.05 24.45
N ARG A 152 36.88 8.99 24.94
CA ARG A 152 35.51 8.72 25.37
C ARG A 152 34.47 8.93 24.26
N GLY A 153 34.65 9.93 23.41
CA GLY A 153 33.68 10.39 22.40
C GLY A 153 32.82 11.58 22.86
N LEU A 154 31.91 12.01 21.99
CA LEU A 154 31.00 13.16 22.14
C LEU A 154 29.58 12.78 22.62
N GLY A 155 29.25 11.48 22.66
CA GLY A 155 27.90 10.96 22.84
C GLY A 155 27.38 10.31 21.56
N TRP A 156 26.07 10.08 21.47
CA TRP A 156 25.39 9.56 20.27
C TRP A 156 24.31 10.55 19.78
N SER A 157 23.95 10.46 18.50
CA SER A 157 22.74 11.08 17.95
C SER A 157 21.68 10.01 17.74
N ALA A 158 20.47 10.23 18.25
CA ALA A 158 19.36 9.33 18.00
C ALA A 158 18.86 9.44 16.54
N LEU A 159 18.93 10.60 15.90
CA LEU A 159 18.55 10.75 14.50
C LEU A 159 19.50 9.99 13.57
N ASP A 160 20.80 10.09 13.81
CA ASP A 160 21.80 9.35 13.04
C ASP A 160 21.66 7.83 13.21
N VAL A 161 21.34 7.38 14.43
CA VAL A 161 21.00 5.97 14.68
C VAL A 161 19.74 5.58 13.92
N GLY A 162 18.72 6.42 13.88
CA GLY A 162 17.51 6.19 13.06
C GLY A 162 17.83 6.03 11.57
N ARG A 163 18.65 6.93 11.01
CA ARG A 163 19.08 6.90 9.60
C ARG A 163 19.84 5.64 9.24
N ILE A 164 20.83 5.24 10.05
CA ILE A 164 21.61 4.03 9.75
C ILE A 164 20.75 2.76 9.90
N LEU A 165 19.80 2.74 10.84
CA LEU A 165 18.87 1.62 11.00
C LEU A 165 17.93 1.48 9.79
N ALA A 166 17.43 2.59 9.24
CA ALA A 166 16.68 2.59 7.99
C ALA A 166 17.54 2.06 6.83
N ALA A 167 18.77 2.55 6.69
CA ALA A 167 19.69 2.07 5.66
C ALA A 167 20.00 0.56 5.80
N PHE A 168 20.24 0.05 7.01
CA PHE A 168 20.43 -1.38 7.23
C PHE A 168 19.20 -2.21 6.86
N ASP A 169 17.99 -1.66 7.07
CA ASP A 169 16.76 -2.33 6.66
C ASP A 169 16.68 -2.48 5.14
N VAL A 170 17.07 -1.44 4.41
CA VAL A 170 17.17 -1.49 2.95
C VAL A 170 18.26 -2.48 2.51
N ILE A 171 19.44 -2.46 3.12
CA ILE A 171 20.51 -3.41 2.76
C ILE A 171 20.12 -4.86 3.06
N ARG A 172 19.58 -5.17 4.24
CA ARG A 172 19.16 -6.55 4.58
C ARG A 172 17.98 -7.01 3.72
N THR A 173 17.14 -6.07 3.26
CA THR A 173 16.04 -6.38 2.35
C THR A 173 16.59 -6.65 0.97
N CYS A 174 17.37 -5.73 0.39
CA CYS A 174 17.89 -5.81 -0.98
C CYS A 174 18.98 -6.86 -1.17
N HIS A 175 19.78 -7.11 -0.14
CA HIS A 175 20.92 -8.03 -0.13
C HIS A 175 20.83 -8.98 1.09
N PRO A 176 19.87 -9.93 1.08
CA PRO A 176 19.54 -10.76 2.24
C PRO A 176 20.70 -11.62 2.77
N GLN A 177 21.73 -11.85 1.95
CA GLN A 177 22.96 -12.52 2.39
C GLN A 177 23.72 -11.77 3.50
N TYR A 178 23.48 -10.46 3.67
CA TYR A 178 24.08 -9.64 4.74
C TYR A 178 23.20 -9.52 6.00
N ASN A 179 21.99 -10.10 5.99
CA ASN A 179 21.00 -9.94 7.07
C ASN A 179 21.56 -10.30 8.45
N ASP A 180 22.22 -11.44 8.57
CA ASP A 180 22.68 -11.92 9.89
C ASP A 180 23.87 -11.10 10.42
N TRP A 181 24.71 -10.58 9.52
CA TRP A 181 25.79 -9.67 9.89
C TRP A 181 25.22 -8.35 10.42
N LEU A 182 24.27 -7.76 9.71
CA LEU A 182 23.59 -6.53 10.14
C LEU A 182 22.87 -6.70 11.48
N LYS A 183 22.15 -7.82 11.67
CA LYS A 183 21.56 -8.18 12.97
C LYS A 183 22.60 -8.33 14.06
N GLY A 184 23.75 -8.95 13.76
CA GLY A 184 24.86 -9.09 14.69
C GLY A 184 25.48 -7.73 15.09
N ILE A 185 25.54 -6.76 14.18
CA ILE A 185 25.99 -5.40 14.49
C ILE A 185 24.99 -4.72 15.43
N VAL A 186 23.71 -4.67 15.06
CA VAL A 186 22.67 -4.00 15.85
C VAL A 186 22.50 -4.66 17.22
N ALA A 187 22.65 -5.98 17.33
CA ALA A 187 22.58 -6.70 18.61
C ALA A 187 23.69 -6.31 19.61
N LYS A 188 24.83 -5.78 19.14
CA LYS A 188 25.88 -5.23 20.01
C LYS A 188 25.55 -3.83 20.51
N TRP A 189 24.63 -3.13 19.84
CA TRP A 189 24.24 -1.77 20.21
C TRP A 189 23.13 -1.81 21.26
N GLN A 190 23.27 -0.99 22.29
CA GLN A 190 22.24 -0.77 23.30
C GLN A 190 21.21 0.25 22.80
N VAL A 191 20.56 -0.03 21.65
CA VAL A 191 19.65 0.91 20.94
C VAL A 191 18.58 1.51 21.87
N ALA A 192 18.04 0.71 22.79
CA ALA A 192 17.08 1.16 23.79
C ALA A 192 17.57 2.35 24.67
N ARG A 193 18.87 2.58 24.82
CA ARG A 193 19.41 3.76 25.55
C ARG A 193 19.13 5.09 24.87
N SER A 194 18.86 5.06 23.57
CA SER A 194 18.43 6.25 22.82
C SER A 194 16.91 6.44 22.82
N LEU A 195 16.19 5.66 23.64
CA LEU A 195 14.75 5.79 23.83
C LEU A 195 14.43 6.08 25.30
N LYS A 196 13.58 7.08 25.52
CA LYS A 196 13.03 7.35 26.85
C LYS A 196 11.60 7.87 26.71
N ASP A 197 10.68 7.28 27.46
CA ASP A 197 9.26 7.62 27.49
C ASP A 197 8.57 7.64 26.11
N GLY A 198 9.07 6.82 25.17
CA GLY A 198 8.57 6.72 23.80
C GLY A 198 9.09 7.80 22.84
N GLN A 199 10.07 8.61 23.25
CA GLN A 199 10.76 9.61 22.43
C GLN A 199 12.22 9.24 22.14
N LEU A 200 12.82 9.91 21.15
CA LEU A 200 14.23 9.75 20.80
C LEU A 200 15.11 10.67 21.66
N PHE A 201 16.21 10.11 22.18
CA PHE A 201 17.18 10.81 23.01
C PHE A 201 18.60 10.58 22.53
N GLY A 202 19.25 11.67 22.13
CA GLY A 202 20.70 11.72 21.93
C GLY A 202 21.44 11.85 23.26
N ALA A 203 22.76 11.78 23.20
CA ALA A 203 23.65 12.05 24.32
C ALA A 203 24.69 13.12 23.99
N THR A 204 25.09 13.87 25.00
CA THR A 204 26.22 14.80 24.93
C THR A 204 27.09 14.68 26.18
N VAL A 205 28.38 15.00 26.06
CA VAL A 205 29.30 15.06 27.19
C VAL A 205 29.37 16.49 27.72
N LEU A 206 29.07 16.66 29.01
CA LEU A 206 29.17 17.92 29.73
C LEU A 206 30.62 18.26 30.11
N PRO A 207 30.94 19.53 30.42
CA PRO A 207 32.28 19.93 30.88
C PRO A 207 32.78 19.20 32.12
N ASP A 208 31.89 18.74 33.00
CA ASP A 208 32.21 17.92 34.18
C ASP A 208 32.40 16.43 33.85
N ASN A 209 32.50 16.11 32.56
CA ASN A 209 32.64 14.76 32.02
C ASN A 209 31.48 13.84 32.42
N LYS A 210 30.26 14.34 32.59
CA LYS A 210 29.05 13.50 32.69
C LYS A 210 28.29 13.43 31.37
N THR A 211 27.56 12.33 31.18
CA THR A 211 26.68 12.15 30.02
C THR A 211 25.32 12.77 30.32
N LEU A 212 24.89 13.69 29.47
CA LEU A 212 23.55 14.26 29.48
C LEU A 212 22.75 13.69 28.31
N LEU A 213 21.59 13.12 28.61
CA LEU A 213 20.62 12.75 27.58
C LEU A 213 19.79 13.96 27.18
N VAL A 214 19.62 14.18 25.88
CA VAL A 214 18.88 15.30 25.30
C VAL A 214 17.80 14.76 24.37
N GLN A 215 16.56 15.24 24.49
CA GLN A 215 15.50 14.88 23.55
C GLN A 215 15.88 15.43 22.18
N GLU A 216 15.91 14.58 21.17
CA GLU A 216 16.42 14.90 19.83
C GLU A 216 15.34 14.64 18.77
N GLY A 217 15.33 15.47 17.73
CA GLY A 217 14.31 15.43 16.69
C GLY A 217 13.23 16.49 16.87
N ARG A 218 12.77 17.02 15.74
CA ARG A 218 11.62 17.92 15.60
C ARG A 218 10.77 17.42 14.44
N LEU A 219 9.55 17.92 14.35
CA LEU A 219 8.59 17.58 13.29
C LEU A 219 9.27 17.44 11.91
N GLY A 220 9.07 16.29 11.28
CA GLY A 220 9.73 15.82 10.06
C GLY A 220 10.83 14.80 10.39
N TYR A 221 11.90 15.24 11.07
CA TYR A 221 13.05 14.38 11.35
C TYR A 221 12.82 13.39 12.50
N GLU A 222 12.04 13.78 13.51
CA GLU A 222 11.76 12.88 14.65
C GLU A 222 10.98 11.65 14.19
N GLU A 223 9.98 11.84 13.32
CA GLU A 223 9.16 10.76 12.78
C GLU A 223 9.97 9.87 11.84
N TYR A 224 10.75 10.48 10.93
CA TYR A 224 11.67 9.75 10.04
C TYR A 224 12.62 8.86 10.85
N GLY A 225 13.29 9.44 11.85
CA GLY A 225 14.19 8.71 12.74
C GLY A 225 13.47 7.57 13.45
N ALA A 226 12.31 7.84 14.05
CA ALA A 226 11.51 6.86 14.79
C ALA A 226 11.06 5.66 13.93
N ARG A 227 10.79 5.87 12.63
CA ARG A 227 10.50 4.76 11.71
C ARG A 227 11.69 3.84 11.52
N GLY A 228 12.90 4.39 11.41
CA GLY A 228 14.15 3.61 11.38
C GLY A 228 14.28 2.69 12.59
N TYR A 229 13.99 3.19 13.79
CA TYR A 229 13.93 2.37 15.01
C TYR A 229 12.84 1.29 14.96
N GLY A 230 11.65 1.64 14.45
CA GLY A 230 10.52 0.73 14.32
C GLY A 230 10.82 -0.52 13.47
N LEU A 231 11.63 -0.38 12.42
CA LEU A 231 12.06 -1.49 11.55
C LEU A 231 12.90 -2.55 12.30
N TRP A 232 13.48 -2.17 13.44
CA TRP A 232 14.33 -3.01 14.28
C TRP A 232 13.69 -3.38 15.62
N GLY A 233 12.38 -3.14 15.77
CA GLY A 233 11.62 -3.54 16.95
C GLY A 233 11.77 -2.61 18.16
N PHE A 234 12.21 -1.37 17.94
CA PHE A 234 12.34 -0.34 18.97
C PHE A 234 11.25 0.73 18.81
N PRO A 235 10.02 0.52 19.29
CA PRO A 235 8.93 1.47 19.08
C PRO A 235 9.15 2.78 19.85
N ALA A 236 8.95 3.91 19.18
CA ALA A 236 8.99 5.25 19.76
C ALA A 236 7.66 5.98 19.49
N PRO A 237 6.55 5.60 20.16
CA PRO A 237 5.21 6.05 19.80
C PRO A 237 4.96 7.55 20.00
N LYS A 238 5.75 8.23 20.85
CA LYS A 238 5.68 9.69 20.97
C LYS A 238 6.54 10.40 19.93
N ALA A 239 7.68 9.82 19.54
CA ALA A 239 8.51 10.36 18.47
C ALA A 239 7.87 10.24 17.08
N ILE A 240 7.03 9.21 16.86
CA ILE A 240 6.28 9.04 15.61
C ILE A 240 4.97 9.87 15.58
N SER A 241 4.61 10.50 16.69
CA SER A 241 3.48 11.41 16.78
C SER A 241 3.90 12.77 16.25
N LEU A 242 3.07 13.36 15.38
CA LEU A 242 3.32 14.69 14.80
C LEU A 242 3.19 15.83 15.81
N GLU A 243 2.57 15.56 16.97
CA GLU A 243 2.47 16.52 18.07
C GLU A 243 3.74 16.54 18.94
N PRO A 244 4.15 17.72 19.43
CA PRO A 244 3.40 18.97 19.41
C PRO A 244 3.73 19.87 18.21
N PHE A 245 2.70 20.32 17.49
CA PHE A 245 2.86 21.32 16.43
C PHE A 245 1.78 22.42 16.46
N LYS A 246 2.08 23.54 15.79
CA LYS A 246 1.11 24.58 15.47
C LYS A 246 1.22 24.95 13.99
N LEU A 247 0.14 25.50 13.44
CA LEU A 247 0.17 26.04 12.08
C LEU A 247 0.60 27.51 12.11
N VAL A 248 1.59 27.86 11.30
CA VAL A 248 2.06 29.23 11.08
C VAL A 248 1.81 29.60 9.62
N GLU A 249 1.15 30.73 9.38
CA GLU A 249 0.93 31.20 8.02
C GLU A 249 2.22 31.80 7.44
N ILE A 250 2.67 31.28 6.30
CA ILE A 250 3.83 31.77 5.57
C ILE A 250 3.46 31.82 4.10
N ASN A 251 3.56 33.00 3.48
CA ASN A 251 3.18 33.22 2.08
C ASN A 251 1.79 32.65 1.71
N GLY A 252 0.80 32.75 2.63
CA GLY A 252 -0.55 32.23 2.43
C GLY A 252 -0.72 30.71 2.53
N VAL A 253 0.29 30.00 3.04
CA VAL A 253 0.25 28.55 3.33
C VAL A 253 0.36 28.34 4.84
N GLN A 254 -0.51 27.49 5.39
CA GLN A 254 -0.39 27.08 6.79
C GLN A 254 0.69 26.01 6.91
N ILE A 255 1.84 26.36 7.49
CA ILE A 255 3.01 25.50 7.69
C ILE A 255 3.00 24.92 9.10
N PRO A 256 3.07 23.59 9.26
CA PRO A 256 3.19 22.98 10.57
C PRO A 256 4.60 23.22 11.11
N VAL A 257 4.65 23.71 12.34
CA VAL A 257 5.88 24.09 13.05
C VAL A 257 5.83 23.43 14.42
N ASP A 258 6.89 22.70 14.75
CA ASP A 258 7.08 22.12 16.07
C ASP A 258 7.11 23.22 17.14
N THR A 259 6.35 23.06 18.22
CA THR A 259 6.27 24.10 19.26
C THR A 259 7.50 24.13 20.18
N ARG A 260 8.38 23.13 20.12
CA ARG A 260 9.62 23.03 20.91
C ARG A 260 10.73 23.87 20.29
N ASP A 261 10.71 25.16 20.57
CA ASP A 261 11.67 26.14 20.05
C ASP A 261 13.02 26.14 20.80
N PHE A 262 13.99 26.86 20.24
CA PHE A 262 15.33 26.99 20.83
C PHE A 262 15.30 27.59 22.24
N LYS A 263 14.41 28.55 22.51
CA LYS A 263 14.31 29.21 23.81
C LYS A 263 13.86 28.25 24.92
N SER A 264 12.92 27.37 24.61
CA SER A 264 12.36 26.42 25.58
C SER A 264 13.17 25.13 25.73
N THR A 265 13.90 24.73 24.68
CA THR A 265 14.53 23.40 24.63
C THR A 265 16.03 23.39 24.29
N ASN A 266 16.62 24.54 23.99
CA ASN A 266 18.00 24.67 23.49
C ASN A 266 18.25 23.89 22.18
N ALA A 267 17.20 23.61 21.41
CA ALA A 267 17.26 23.02 20.08
C ALA A 267 16.21 23.67 19.18
N ASN A 268 16.60 23.95 17.94
CA ASN A 268 15.80 24.72 17.00
C ASN A 268 14.70 23.86 16.35
N ASN A 269 13.56 24.47 16.04
CA ASN A 269 12.41 23.84 15.37
C ASN A 269 12.42 24.10 13.86
N TYR A 270 13.43 23.59 13.17
CA TYR A 270 13.61 23.79 11.74
C TYR A 270 12.47 23.15 10.94
N VAL A 271 11.90 23.89 9.99
CA VAL A 271 11.11 23.32 8.88
C VAL A 271 11.97 23.31 7.63
N VAL A 272 12.41 22.13 7.22
CA VAL A 272 13.36 21.88 6.11
C VAL A 272 12.85 20.80 5.17
N SER A 273 13.34 20.80 3.93
CA SER A 273 12.84 19.91 2.87
C SER A 273 13.28 18.45 3.03
N GLU A 274 14.53 18.20 3.45
CA GLU A 274 15.13 16.85 3.40
C GLU A 274 14.36 15.80 4.21
N SER A 275 13.89 16.13 5.42
CA SER A 275 13.10 15.19 6.24
C SER A 275 11.86 14.67 5.52
N TYR A 276 11.09 15.54 4.86
CA TYR A 276 9.92 15.16 4.06
C TYR A 276 10.29 14.43 2.78
N ILE A 277 11.43 14.81 2.17
CA ILE A 277 11.91 14.13 0.96
C ILE A 277 12.30 12.69 1.30
N LEU A 278 13.08 12.48 2.35
CA LEU A 278 13.48 11.14 2.80
C LEU A 278 12.27 10.32 3.21
N GLU A 279 11.32 10.89 3.96
CA GLU A 279 10.06 10.22 4.29
C GLU A 279 9.31 9.76 3.03
N GLY A 280 9.31 10.55 1.95
CA GLY A 280 8.68 10.16 0.69
C GLY A 280 9.43 9.12 -0.11
N ILE A 281 10.73 9.30 -0.25
CA ILE A 281 11.59 8.41 -1.02
C ILE A 281 11.70 7.03 -0.35
N GLU A 282 11.81 6.99 0.98
CA GLU A 282 12.01 5.74 1.71
C GLU A 282 10.70 5.10 2.19
N PHE A 283 9.79 5.87 2.76
CA PHE A 283 8.60 5.34 3.45
C PHE A 283 7.26 5.63 2.74
N GLY A 284 7.26 6.55 1.76
CA GLY A 284 6.16 6.80 0.84
C GLY A 284 5.15 7.89 1.21
N LEU A 285 5.50 8.86 2.07
CA LEU A 285 4.63 9.97 2.50
C LEU A 285 3.23 9.49 2.91
N GLN A 286 3.10 8.87 4.07
CA GLN A 286 1.81 8.38 4.56
C GLN A 286 1.11 9.42 5.44
N GLY A 287 -0.22 9.50 5.33
CA GLY A 287 -1.05 10.32 6.21
C GLY A 287 -0.76 11.82 6.09
N GLU A 288 -0.73 12.52 7.23
CA GLU A 288 -0.55 13.98 7.30
C GLU A 288 0.82 14.46 6.79
N LEU A 289 1.86 13.62 6.82
CA LEU A 289 3.18 13.97 6.31
C LEU A 289 3.17 14.24 4.80
N ALA A 290 2.25 13.63 4.03
CA ALA A 290 2.06 13.96 2.63
C ALA A 290 1.55 15.40 2.42
N ASP A 291 0.60 15.82 3.25
CA ASP A 291 0.07 17.19 3.25
C ASP A 291 1.14 18.18 3.69
N PHE A 292 1.94 17.83 4.71
CA PHE A 292 3.02 18.68 5.20
C PHE A 292 4.11 18.86 4.14
N ALA A 293 4.53 17.78 3.47
CA ALA A 293 5.47 17.84 2.35
C ALA A 293 4.94 18.72 1.21
N ALA A 294 3.67 18.55 0.82
CA ALA A 294 3.04 19.36 -0.21
C ALA A 294 2.98 20.86 0.16
N ARG A 295 2.71 21.18 1.43
CA ARG A 295 2.73 22.56 1.94
C ARG A 295 4.12 23.17 1.94
N VAL A 296 5.15 22.40 2.32
CA VAL A 296 6.55 22.84 2.30
C VAL A 296 7.00 23.12 0.86
N LEU A 297 6.55 22.35 -0.13
CA LEU A 297 6.79 22.67 -1.54
C LEU A 297 5.98 23.90 -2.00
N ASP A 298 4.68 23.98 -1.65
CA ASP A 298 3.80 25.09 -2.08
C ASP A 298 4.28 26.45 -1.53
N VAL A 299 4.73 26.53 -0.27
CA VAL A 299 5.20 27.79 0.32
C VAL A 299 6.46 28.32 -0.37
N GLN A 300 7.35 27.42 -0.80
CA GLN A 300 8.54 27.78 -1.58
C GLN A 300 8.16 28.26 -2.98
N LYS A 301 7.20 27.57 -3.63
CA LYS A 301 6.59 28.04 -4.88
C LYS A 301 5.97 29.43 -4.73
N ARG A 302 5.18 29.67 -3.68
CA ARG A 302 4.52 30.97 -3.47
C ARG A 302 5.49 32.09 -3.16
N ARG A 303 6.59 31.80 -2.45
CA ARG A 303 7.69 32.76 -2.32
C ARG A 303 8.24 33.13 -3.70
N TYR A 304 8.47 32.16 -4.59
CA TYR A 304 8.88 32.45 -5.95
C TYR A 304 7.84 33.25 -6.74
N ASP A 305 6.56 32.88 -6.69
CA ASP A 305 5.49 33.60 -7.38
C ASP A 305 5.41 35.08 -6.93
N THR A 306 5.73 35.35 -5.66
CA THR A 306 5.69 36.71 -5.08
C THR A 306 6.98 37.51 -5.33
N THR A 307 8.14 36.85 -5.32
CA THR A 307 9.45 37.55 -5.26
C THR A 307 10.35 37.30 -6.48
N GLY A 308 10.03 36.31 -7.32
CA GLY A 308 10.89 35.81 -8.37
C GLY A 308 12.08 34.98 -7.89
N GLN A 309 12.29 34.81 -6.57
CA GLN A 309 13.41 34.05 -6.02
C GLN A 309 13.10 32.55 -5.99
N LEU A 310 13.85 31.75 -6.76
CA LEU A 310 13.80 30.28 -6.65
C LEU A 310 14.22 29.85 -5.24
N THR A 311 13.57 28.83 -4.70
CA THR A 311 13.74 28.41 -3.30
C THR A 311 13.57 26.90 -3.19
N ALA A 312 14.60 26.22 -2.68
CA ALA A 312 14.58 24.81 -2.33
C ALA A 312 15.46 24.65 -1.07
N VAL A 313 14.92 25.01 0.08
CA VAL A 313 15.69 25.18 1.33
C VAL A 313 15.73 23.90 2.15
N THR A 314 16.93 23.58 2.61
CA THR A 314 17.22 22.54 3.60
C THR A 314 18.58 22.84 4.23
N GLU A 315 18.98 22.09 5.24
CA GLU A 315 20.32 22.15 5.80
C GLU A 315 21.39 21.65 4.84
N ASP A 316 22.49 22.39 4.72
CA ASP A 316 23.57 22.08 3.81
C ASP A 316 24.92 22.48 4.40
N ASN A 317 25.97 21.74 4.02
CA ASN A 317 27.32 22.25 4.15
C ASN A 317 27.53 23.42 3.18
N ILE A 318 28.37 24.36 3.59
CA ILE A 318 28.79 25.48 2.77
C ILE A 318 30.31 25.48 2.60
N ASP A 319 30.79 26.05 1.49
CA ASP A 319 32.21 26.07 1.09
C ASP A 319 33.09 27.09 1.84
N GLN A 320 32.53 27.71 2.88
CA GLN A 320 33.17 28.71 3.72
C GLN A 320 32.56 28.71 5.12
N ALA A 321 33.19 29.39 6.09
CA ALA A 321 32.67 29.45 7.45
C ALA A 321 31.22 30.02 7.48
N PRO A 322 30.30 29.46 8.29
CA PRO A 322 30.50 28.43 9.33
C PRO A 322 30.50 26.96 8.87
N TYR A 323 30.62 26.66 7.57
CA TYR A 323 30.72 25.32 6.96
C TYR A 323 29.47 24.43 7.02
N PHE A 324 28.46 24.79 7.81
CA PHE A 324 27.16 24.15 7.84
C PHE A 324 26.07 25.14 8.27
N LEU A 325 24.93 25.13 7.58
CA LEU A 325 23.80 26.01 7.87
C LEU A 325 22.48 25.29 7.65
N TYR A 326 21.48 25.62 8.48
CA TYR A 326 20.08 25.26 8.26
C TYR A 326 19.40 26.36 7.46
N ASN A 327 19.16 26.13 6.17
CA ASN A 327 18.24 26.97 5.39
C ASN A 327 16.83 26.43 5.57
N THR A 328 15.93 27.25 6.10
CA THR A 328 14.61 26.78 6.54
C THR A 328 13.48 27.55 5.87
N VAL A 329 12.30 26.93 5.80
CA VAL A 329 11.04 27.65 5.60
C VAL A 329 10.70 28.46 6.85
N TYR A 330 10.98 27.89 8.03
CA TYR A 330 10.76 28.51 9.33
C TYR A 330 11.76 27.96 10.35
N ALA A 331 12.22 28.83 11.25
CA ALA A 331 12.84 28.43 12.51
C ALA A 331 12.64 29.52 13.58
N ASN A 332 12.31 29.12 14.81
CA ASN A 332 12.29 29.94 16.01
C ASN A 332 11.58 31.30 15.89
N GLY A 333 10.46 31.35 15.16
CA GLY A 333 9.67 32.57 14.96
C GLY A 333 10.05 33.38 13.73
N ALA A 334 11.09 32.97 13.00
CA ALA A 334 11.53 33.62 11.78
C ALA A 334 11.21 32.77 10.54
N ASN A 335 10.52 33.37 9.57
CA ASN A 335 10.33 32.78 8.25
C ASN A 335 11.62 32.88 7.45
N TRP A 336 11.91 31.87 6.63
CA TRP A 336 13.07 31.85 5.73
C TRP A 336 14.41 32.02 6.45
N ALA A 337 14.52 31.53 7.69
CA ALA A 337 15.73 31.68 8.49
C ALA A 337 16.87 30.82 7.93
N THR A 338 18.07 31.42 7.89
CA THR A 338 19.33 30.70 7.64
C THR A 338 20.17 30.83 8.89
N ILE A 339 20.33 29.73 9.63
CA ILE A 339 20.92 29.75 10.97
C ILE A 339 21.87 28.56 11.21
N THR A 340 22.77 28.71 12.18
CA THR A 340 23.56 27.58 12.73
C THR A 340 22.74 26.76 13.74
N ASP A 341 23.33 25.67 14.26
CA ASP A 341 22.81 24.90 15.39
C ASP A 341 22.68 25.76 16.68
N ALA A 342 23.60 26.71 16.86
CA ALA A 342 23.55 27.71 17.93
C ALA A 342 22.55 28.86 17.69
N ASN A 343 21.63 28.73 16.71
CA ASN A 343 20.63 29.73 16.34
C ASN A 343 21.23 31.08 15.90
N GLN A 344 22.45 31.10 15.36
CA GLN A 344 23.08 32.33 14.86
C GLN A 344 22.72 32.57 13.40
N PRO A 345 22.27 33.79 13.00
CA PRO A 345 21.80 34.07 11.66
C PRO A 345 22.91 34.35 10.63
N TYR A 346 22.79 33.75 9.46
CA TYR A 346 23.65 33.94 8.27
C TYR A 346 22.80 34.10 6.98
N PRO A 347 21.88 35.09 6.92
CA PRO A 347 20.94 35.23 5.80
C PRO A 347 21.61 35.39 4.43
N GLN A 348 22.81 35.97 4.40
CA GLN A 348 23.60 36.17 3.18
C GLN A 348 24.06 34.87 2.50
N PHE A 349 24.01 33.75 3.23
CA PHE A 349 24.38 32.42 2.74
C PHE A 349 23.17 31.52 2.48
N ARG A 350 21.95 32.07 2.43
CA ARG A 350 20.78 31.28 2.02
C ARG A 350 21.01 30.69 0.64
N SER A 351 20.69 29.41 0.44
CA SER A 351 20.91 28.72 -0.83
C SER A 351 19.71 27.91 -1.30
N ILE A 352 19.64 27.75 -2.63
CA ILE A 352 18.84 26.71 -3.30
C ILE A 352 19.64 25.43 -3.21
N SER A 353 19.14 24.43 -2.50
CA SER A 353 19.81 23.14 -2.29
C SER A 353 19.64 22.21 -3.48
N THR A 354 20.73 21.62 -3.95
CA THR A 354 20.73 20.66 -5.06
C THR A 354 19.93 19.41 -4.70
N LYS A 355 20.18 18.82 -3.53
CA LYS A 355 19.48 17.59 -3.07
C LYS A 355 17.98 17.83 -2.86
N ALA A 356 17.60 19.00 -2.34
CA ALA A 356 16.19 19.33 -2.16
C ALA A 356 15.47 19.51 -3.50
N ALA A 357 16.10 20.19 -4.46
CA ALA A 357 15.53 20.38 -5.79
C ALA A 357 15.37 19.05 -6.56
N PHE A 358 16.36 18.14 -6.49
CA PHE A 358 16.20 16.78 -6.99
C PHE A 358 15.04 16.06 -6.28
N GLY A 359 14.98 16.13 -4.95
CA GLY A 359 13.92 15.47 -4.18
C GLY A 359 12.52 15.94 -4.58
N TRP A 360 12.30 17.26 -4.65
CA TRP A 360 11.02 17.81 -5.09
C TRP A 360 10.66 17.43 -6.52
N ARG A 361 11.64 17.41 -7.43
CA ARG A 361 11.43 17.04 -8.84
C ARG A 361 10.92 15.62 -9.00
N TYR A 362 11.45 14.67 -8.24
CA TYR A 362 11.11 13.26 -8.40
C TYR A 362 9.97 12.80 -7.49
N LEU A 363 9.72 13.48 -6.37
CA LEU A 363 8.52 13.25 -5.55
C LEU A 363 7.27 13.86 -6.17
N PHE A 364 7.38 15.02 -6.83
CA PHE A 364 6.27 15.72 -7.46
C PHE A 364 6.55 16.00 -8.94
N PRO A 365 6.62 14.97 -9.80
CA PRO A 365 7.08 15.10 -11.19
C PRO A 365 6.20 16.01 -12.06
N GLU A 366 4.92 16.14 -11.73
CA GLU A 366 3.96 17.00 -12.43
C GLU A 366 3.97 18.47 -11.94
N ASN A 367 4.77 18.78 -10.92
CA ASN A 367 4.83 20.13 -10.35
C ASN A 367 5.80 21.01 -11.13
N ALA A 368 5.25 22.02 -11.83
CA ALA A 368 6.03 22.95 -12.65
C ALA A 368 7.08 23.76 -11.86
N TYR A 369 6.84 24.05 -10.58
CA TYR A 369 7.82 24.74 -9.75
C TYR A 369 8.97 23.80 -9.34
N ALA A 370 8.66 22.54 -9.01
CA ALA A 370 9.67 21.53 -8.74
C ALA A 370 10.61 21.33 -9.95
N GLN A 371 10.06 21.31 -11.18
CA GLN A 371 10.85 21.32 -12.41
C GLN A 371 11.74 22.57 -12.51
N LYS A 372 11.22 23.77 -12.24
CA LYS A 372 12.01 25.02 -12.28
C LYS A 372 13.20 25.03 -11.33
N VAL A 373 13.03 24.62 -10.07
CA VAL A 373 14.15 24.59 -9.12
C VAL A 373 15.16 23.51 -9.48
N PHE A 374 14.71 22.39 -10.05
CA PHE A 374 15.59 21.35 -10.56
C PHE A 374 16.41 21.81 -11.76
N ASP A 375 15.80 22.49 -12.73
CA ASP A 375 16.50 23.02 -13.91
C ASP A 375 17.63 23.99 -13.54
N ALA A 376 17.48 24.70 -12.41
CA ALA A 376 18.51 25.60 -11.91
C ALA A 376 19.76 24.88 -11.38
N VAL A 377 19.68 23.59 -11.00
CA VAL A 377 20.76 22.88 -10.28
C VAL A 377 21.15 21.53 -10.89
N LYS A 378 20.38 20.99 -11.84
CA LYS A 378 20.60 19.64 -12.42
C LYS A 378 21.99 19.44 -13.06
N ASP A 379 22.61 20.54 -13.47
CA ASP A 379 23.94 20.58 -14.08
C ASP A 379 25.03 21.13 -13.13
N LEU A 380 24.72 21.32 -11.85
CA LEU A 380 25.62 21.91 -10.84
C LEU A 380 26.66 20.89 -10.31
N ARG A 381 27.51 20.41 -11.21
CA ARG A 381 28.58 19.46 -10.92
C ARG A 381 29.95 20.14 -10.89
N SER A 382 30.86 19.55 -10.11
CA SER A 382 32.24 19.97 -10.11
C SER A 382 32.89 19.74 -11.49
N PRO A 383 33.69 20.68 -12.03
CA PRO A 383 34.33 20.54 -13.35
C PRO A 383 35.25 19.33 -13.49
N ASP A 384 35.78 18.82 -12.37
CA ASP A 384 36.65 17.65 -12.30
C ASP A 384 35.88 16.33 -12.08
N ASP A 385 34.55 16.37 -12.18
CA ASP A 385 33.66 15.23 -11.93
C ASP A 385 33.78 14.66 -10.50
N SER A 386 34.03 15.52 -9.50
CA SER A 386 34.08 15.12 -8.08
C SER A 386 32.72 14.98 -7.40
N GLY A 387 31.61 15.18 -8.13
CA GLY A 387 30.26 15.14 -7.60
C GLY A 387 29.46 16.41 -7.85
N TYR A 388 28.24 16.42 -7.32
CA TYR A 388 27.36 17.57 -7.26
C TYR A 388 27.73 18.51 -6.12
N TYR A 389 27.72 19.81 -6.42
CA TYR A 389 27.80 20.87 -5.42
C TYR A 389 26.50 20.97 -4.61
N ALA A 390 26.63 21.41 -3.36
CA ALA A 390 25.52 21.47 -2.41
C ALA A 390 24.37 22.38 -2.87
N GLY A 391 24.65 23.47 -3.60
CA GLY A 391 23.60 24.35 -4.08
C GLY A 391 24.08 25.67 -4.68
N ILE A 392 23.16 26.63 -4.83
CA ILE A 392 23.44 27.98 -5.34
C ILE A 392 23.02 29.00 -4.29
N TYR A 393 23.91 29.91 -3.88
CA TYR A 393 23.57 30.99 -2.97
C TYR A 393 22.54 31.93 -3.61
N GLU A 394 21.46 32.26 -2.88
CA GLU A 394 20.39 33.12 -3.35
C GLU A 394 20.89 34.54 -3.63
N GLU A 395 21.76 35.10 -2.77
CA GLU A 395 22.21 36.49 -2.90
C GLU A 395 23.29 36.65 -3.98
N SER A 396 24.39 35.89 -3.87
CA SER A 396 25.54 36.02 -4.78
C SER A 396 25.35 35.33 -6.13
N LYS A 397 24.36 34.43 -6.24
CA LYS A 397 24.13 33.53 -7.38
C LYS A 397 25.33 32.62 -7.70
N GLN A 398 26.33 32.58 -6.82
CA GLN A 398 27.48 31.70 -6.98
C GLN A 398 27.14 30.28 -6.50
N PRO A 399 27.75 29.25 -7.10
CA PRO A 399 27.67 27.90 -6.56
C PRO A 399 28.26 27.85 -5.14
N ASN A 400 27.54 27.22 -4.22
CA ASN A 400 28.09 26.68 -2.99
C ASN A 400 28.84 25.39 -3.35
N LYS A 401 30.17 25.47 -3.44
CA LYS A 401 31.01 24.39 -3.96
C LYS A 401 31.29 23.26 -2.95
N ALA A 402 30.59 23.24 -1.81
CA ALA A 402 30.70 22.13 -0.88
C ALA A 402 30.33 20.81 -1.57
N LEU A 403 31.22 19.82 -1.46
CA LEU A 403 31.02 18.46 -1.95
C LEU A 403 30.79 17.56 -0.73
N THR A 404 29.64 16.90 -0.67
CA THR A 404 29.26 16.09 0.50
C THR A 404 28.65 14.76 0.13
N GLY A 405 28.80 13.80 1.05
CA GLY A 405 28.13 12.51 0.99
C GLY A 405 26.61 12.63 1.11
N ASN A 406 26.12 13.61 1.88
CA ASN A 406 24.68 13.84 2.01
C ASN A 406 24.05 14.25 0.67
N THR A 407 24.58 15.29 0.00
CA THR A 407 24.04 15.76 -1.28
C THR A 407 24.09 14.68 -2.36
N ASN A 408 25.25 14.04 -2.52
CA ASN A 408 25.44 13.05 -3.59
C ASN A 408 24.74 11.72 -3.29
N GLY A 409 24.65 11.33 -2.01
CA GLY A 409 23.94 10.12 -1.59
C GLY A 409 22.45 10.22 -1.81
N LEU A 410 21.83 11.35 -1.39
CA LEU A 410 20.40 11.58 -1.63
C LEU A 410 20.07 11.59 -3.12
N ILE A 411 20.89 12.23 -3.96
CA ILE A 411 20.66 12.25 -5.42
C ILE A 411 20.61 10.82 -5.98
N LEU A 412 21.54 9.95 -5.59
CA LEU A 412 21.54 8.55 -6.02
C LEU A 412 20.31 7.79 -5.52
N GLU A 413 19.95 8.00 -4.26
CA GLU A 413 18.78 7.37 -3.65
C GLU A 413 17.48 7.78 -4.35
N ILE A 414 17.32 9.08 -4.63
CA ILE A 414 16.17 9.65 -5.36
C ILE A 414 16.09 9.08 -6.78
N LEU A 415 17.22 8.99 -7.49
CA LEU A 415 17.26 8.42 -8.84
C LEU A 415 16.94 6.93 -8.81
N TYR A 416 17.37 6.20 -7.78
CA TYR A 416 17.00 4.80 -7.60
C TYR A 416 15.50 4.63 -7.31
N TYR A 417 14.92 5.46 -6.44
CA TYR A 417 13.46 5.53 -6.23
C TYR A 417 12.71 5.78 -7.55
N LYS A 418 13.17 6.73 -8.36
CA LYS A 418 12.60 6.98 -9.69
C LYS A 418 12.72 5.74 -10.58
N ALA A 419 13.90 5.12 -10.60
CA ALA A 419 14.17 3.95 -11.43
C ALA A 419 13.29 2.74 -11.07
N LYS A 420 12.88 2.64 -9.81
CA LYS A 420 11.89 1.67 -9.30
C LYS A 420 10.44 2.02 -9.63
N GLY A 421 10.19 3.09 -10.40
CA GLY A 421 8.85 3.54 -10.78
C GLY A 421 8.20 4.45 -9.75
N ASN A 422 9.00 5.27 -9.06
CA ASN A 422 8.56 6.15 -7.97
C ASN A 422 7.94 5.36 -6.80
N HIS A 423 8.56 4.24 -6.42
CA HIS A 423 8.13 3.44 -5.28
C HIS A 423 9.04 3.63 -4.08
N PRO A 424 8.47 3.69 -2.86
CA PRO A 424 9.24 3.80 -1.64
C PRO A 424 10.28 2.67 -1.51
N LEU A 425 11.44 3.00 -0.95
CA LEU A 425 12.53 2.04 -0.80
C LEU A 425 12.28 1.02 0.32
N ILE A 426 11.40 1.35 1.28
CA ILE A 426 11.02 0.53 2.43
C ILE A 426 9.51 0.23 2.37
N ALA A 427 9.13 -1.04 2.50
CA ALA A 427 7.74 -1.47 2.38
C ALA A 427 6.87 -1.02 3.57
N SER A 428 5.68 -0.51 3.27
CA SER A 428 4.70 0.02 4.23
C SER A 428 4.00 -1.08 5.06
N GLY A 429 4.75 -1.80 5.90
CA GLY A 429 4.23 -2.83 6.82
C GLY A 429 4.41 -2.51 8.31
N SER A 430 5.06 -1.40 8.65
CA SER A 430 5.78 -1.28 9.93
C SER A 430 5.62 0.06 10.66
N ALA A 431 4.46 0.73 10.63
CA ALA A 431 4.17 1.81 11.60
C ALA A 431 2.70 2.21 11.56
N SER A 432 1.99 2.03 12.67
CA SER A 432 0.66 2.60 12.88
C SER A 432 0.85 4.06 13.32
N VAL A 433 0.28 5.01 12.57
CA VAL A 433 0.38 6.45 12.85
C VAL A 433 -0.92 6.92 13.53
N SER A 434 -0.77 7.62 14.65
CA SER A 434 -1.85 8.31 15.35
C SER A 434 -2.23 9.60 14.62
N THR A 435 -3.52 9.88 14.46
CA THR A 435 -4.01 11.16 13.92
C THR A 435 -4.13 12.17 15.07
N GLY A 436 -3.20 13.12 15.15
CA GLY A 436 -3.20 14.18 16.15
C GLY A 436 -4.26 15.23 15.83
N LYS A 437 -4.82 15.88 16.86
CA LYS A 437 -5.68 17.06 16.71
C LYS A 437 -4.90 18.29 17.15
N PRO A 438 -5.01 19.43 16.45
CA PRO A 438 -4.32 20.67 16.83
C PRO A 438 -4.72 21.10 18.24
N SER A 439 -3.74 21.43 19.08
CA SER A 439 -3.98 21.94 20.43
C SER A 439 -4.35 23.43 20.40
N GLU A 440 -5.55 23.76 20.88
CA GLU A 440 -5.94 25.13 21.21
C GLU A 440 -5.56 25.46 22.66
N ASN A 441 -4.67 26.46 22.82
CA ASN A 441 -4.38 27.28 24.01
C ASN A 441 -4.27 26.65 25.42
N ALA A 442 -3.08 26.84 26.02
CA ALA A 442 -2.67 26.43 27.35
C ALA A 442 -3.11 27.37 28.50
N SER A 443 -3.26 26.82 29.72
CA SER A 443 -2.74 27.38 31.01
C SER A 443 -3.05 26.47 32.26
N PRO A 444 -2.33 26.62 33.39
CA PRO A 444 -1.75 25.48 34.18
C PRO A 444 -2.22 25.33 35.65
N ALA A 445 -1.99 24.16 36.29
CA ALA A 445 -1.71 23.91 37.74
C ALA A 445 -2.05 22.44 38.20
N THR A 446 -1.06 21.56 38.43
CA THR A 446 -0.49 21.04 39.74
C THR A 446 -1.20 19.82 40.39
N PRO A 447 -0.48 18.98 41.18
CA PRO A 447 -0.69 17.53 41.27
C PRO A 447 -1.21 17.04 42.64
N SER A 448 -1.77 15.83 42.71
CA SER A 448 -1.95 15.14 43.99
C SER A 448 -1.84 13.61 43.90
N ASN A 449 -1.35 13.06 45.01
CA ASN A 449 -0.78 11.74 45.25
C ASN A 449 -1.80 10.70 45.76
N GLN A 450 -1.64 9.44 45.31
CA GLN A 450 -1.74 8.16 46.07
C GLN A 450 -3.10 7.71 46.69
N PRO A 451 -3.24 6.46 47.23
CA PRO A 451 -3.16 5.15 46.55
C PRO A 451 -4.27 4.12 46.98
N ASN A 452 -4.34 2.99 46.27
CA ASN A 452 -4.86 1.66 46.67
C ASN A 452 -6.33 1.44 47.11
N SER A 453 -7.00 0.49 46.44
CA SER A 453 -7.42 -0.77 47.11
C SER A 453 -7.88 -1.85 46.11
N THR A 454 -7.46 -3.07 46.43
CA THR A 454 -7.60 -4.35 45.72
C THR A 454 -8.96 -5.02 45.92
N VAL A 455 -9.49 -5.67 44.87
CA VAL A 455 -10.34 -6.86 44.99
C VAL A 455 -9.90 -7.90 43.94
N LYS A 456 -9.62 -9.12 44.42
CA LYS A 456 -9.19 -10.30 43.65
C LYS A 456 -10.40 -11.13 43.20
N THR A 457 -10.38 -11.59 41.94
CA THR A 457 -11.13 -12.76 41.41
C THR A 457 -10.37 -13.34 40.17
N PRO A 458 -10.56 -14.63 39.78
CA PRO A 458 -9.50 -15.55 39.36
C PRO A 458 -9.08 -15.45 37.88
N PRO A 459 -8.00 -16.13 37.43
CA PRO A 459 -7.27 -15.78 36.23
C PRO A 459 -8.06 -16.10 34.95
N ALA A 460 -8.57 -15.06 34.29
CA ALA A 460 -8.74 -15.09 32.85
C ALA A 460 -7.35 -14.97 32.22
N THR A 461 -6.98 -15.96 31.42
CA THR A 461 -5.81 -15.93 30.55
C THR A 461 -5.80 -14.60 29.78
N PRO A 462 -4.77 -13.74 29.92
CA PRO A 462 -4.72 -12.51 29.15
C PRO A 462 -4.66 -12.89 27.67
N ALA A 463 -5.62 -12.38 26.90
CA ALA A 463 -5.54 -12.40 25.46
C ALA A 463 -4.23 -11.73 25.05
N ASP A 464 -3.32 -12.56 24.55
CA ASP A 464 -2.07 -12.17 23.93
C ASP A 464 -2.39 -11.18 22.80
N THR A 465 -2.06 -9.90 22.98
CA THR A 465 -2.10 -8.89 21.92
C THR A 465 -0.93 -9.10 20.96
N SER A 466 -0.73 -10.35 20.53
CA SER A 466 0.07 -10.69 19.37
C SER A 466 -0.61 -10.09 18.14
N LYS A 467 0.14 -9.34 17.32
CA LYS A 467 -0.30 -8.98 15.97
C LYS A 467 -0.78 -10.27 15.27
N PRO A 468 -1.96 -10.29 14.61
CA PRO A 468 -2.49 -11.51 14.00
C PRO A 468 -1.47 -12.06 13.00
N THR A 469 -0.94 -13.24 13.31
CA THR A 469 -0.04 -13.97 12.43
C THR A 469 -0.87 -14.54 11.29
N GLU A 470 -0.44 -14.31 10.05
CA GLU A 470 -1.13 -14.84 8.88
C GLU A 470 -1.13 -16.38 8.92
N VAL A 471 -2.33 -16.95 8.97
CA VAL A 471 -2.58 -18.40 9.05
C VAL A 471 -2.25 -19.01 7.69
N ALA A 472 -1.57 -20.16 7.71
CA ALA A 472 -1.32 -20.92 6.49
C ALA A 472 -2.45 -21.92 6.24
N VAL A 473 -2.96 -21.96 5.01
CA VAL A 473 -3.89 -22.98 4.51
C VAL A 473 -3.21 -23.68 3.34
N ALA A 474 -3.20 -25.00 3.32
CA ALA A 474 -2.71 -25.71 2.14
C ALA A 474 -3.81 -25.73 1.06
N PRO A 475 -3.48 -25.53 -0.23
CA PRO A 475 -4.43 -25.74 -1.32
C PRO A 475 -5.05 -27.14 -1.27
N ILE A 476 -6.30 -27.29 -1.74
CA ILE A 476 -6.91 -28.62 -1.86
C ILE A 476 -6.03 -29.51 -2.77
N PRO A 477 -6.09 -30.86 -2.62
CA PRO A 477 -5.36 -31.77 -3.50
C PRO A 477 -5.59 -31.43 -4.97
N PRO A 478 -4.60 -31.68 -5.84
CA PRO A 478 -4.78 -31.51 -7.29
C PRO A 478 -6.05 -32.22 -7.74
N VAL A 479 -6.85 -31.51 -8.53
CA VAL A 479 -7.99 -32.07 -9.26
C VAL A 479 -7.47 -32.76 -10.53
N ASP A 480 -8.32 -33.53 -11.21
CA ASP A 480 -7.96 -34.20 -12.47
C ASP A 480 -7.38 -33.20 -13.50
N SER A 481 -6.55 -33.67 -14.43
CA SER A 481 -5.81 -32.85 -15.39
C SER A 481 -6.66 -31.70 -15.96
N PRO A 482 -6.22 -30.43 -15.85
CA PRO A 482 -6.99 -29.26 -16.25
C PRO A 482 -7.43 -29.41 -17.70
N GLN A 483 -8.73 -29.51 -17.93
CA GLN A 483 -9.24 -29.54 -19.29
C GLN A 483 -9.19 -28.12 -19.86
N PRO A 484 -8.98 -27.93 -21.17
CA PRO A 484 -9.29 -26.66 -21.80
C PRO A 484 -10.75 -26.32 -21.46
N SER A 485 -11.04 -25.09 -21.00
CA SER A 485 -12.41 -24.62 -20.76
C SER A 485 -13.23 -24.80 -22.04
N SER A 486 -13.90 -25.94 -22.16
CA SER A 486 -14.48 -26.41 -23.42
C SER A 486 -15.73 -25.63 -23.81
N GLN A 487 -16.28 -24.84 -22.88
CA GLN A 487 -17.55 -24.13 -23.04
C GLN A 487 -17.40 -22.64 -23.39
N ILE A 488 -16.20 -22.07 -23.26
CA ILE A 488 -15.95 -20.65 -23.54
C ILE A 488 -14.78 -20.52 -24.50
N LYS A 489 -15.06 -19.99 -25.70
CA LYS A 489 -14.07 -19.68 -26.72
C LYS A 489 -14.14 -18.19 -27.05
N MET A 490 -13.01 -17.51 -27.01
CA MET A 490 -12.90 -16.16 -27.54
C MET A 490 -13.16 -16.17 -29.05
N GLU A 491 -14.03 -15.29 -29.54
CA GLU A 491 -14.26 -15.15 -30.97
C GLU A 491 -13.14 -14.40 -31.68
N ARG A 492 -12.44 -13.53 -30.93
CA ARG A 492 -11.26 -12.81 -31.38
C ARG A 492 -10.25 -12.65 -30.24
N PRO A 493 -8.96 -12.48 -30.54
CA PRO A 493 -7.99 -12.09 -29.52
C PRO A 493 -8.31 -10.70 -28.97
N LEU A 494 -7.82 -10.43 -27.76
CA LEU A 494 -7.81 -9.08 -27.20
C LEU A 494 -6.97 -8.14 -28.09
N SER A 495 -7.47 -6.93 -28.29
CA SER A 495 -6.62 -5.85 -28.79
C SER A 495 -5.52 -5.51 -27.77
N VAL A 496 -4.49 -4.78 -28.19
CA VAL A 496 -3.39 -4.35 -27.30
C VAL A 496 -3.91 -3.58 -26.09
N ILE A 497 -4.90 -2.69 -26.30
CA ILE A 497 -5.51 -1.89 -25.22
C ILE A 497 -6.34 -2.77 -24.29
N GLU A 498 -7.15 -3.68 -24.83
CA GLU A 498 -7.96 -4.60 -24.02
C GLU A 498 -7.09 -5.54 -23.19
N ARG A 499 -5.97 -6.03 -23.74
CA ARG A 499 -4.98 -6.82 -23.00
C ARG A 499 -4.35 -5.99 -21.88
N ARG A 500 -3.92 -4.76 -22.16
CA ARG A 500 -3.38 -3.85 -21.14
C ARG A 500 -4.36 -3.62 -19.99
N TYR A 501 -5.64 -3.43 -20.30
CA TYR A 501 -6.68 -3.26 -19.27
C TYR A 501 -6.97 -4.54 -18.51
N ALA A 502 -6.99 -5.68 -19.18
CA ALA A 502 -7.16 -6.95 -18.49
C ALA A 502 -5.98 -7.24 -17.55
N GLU A 503 -4.74 -6.98 -17.98
CA GLU A 503 -3.54 -7.08 -17.14
C GLU A 503 -3.60 -6.11 -15.97
N ALA A 504 -3.96 -4.84 -16.20
CA ALA A 504 -4.13 -3.84 -15.15
C ALA A 504 -5.18 -4.27 -14.12
N ALA A 505 -6.36 -4.73 -14.55
CA ALA A 505 -7.39 -5.20 -13.63
C ALA A 505 -6.93 -6.44 -12.85
N TRP A 506 -6.19 -7.35 -13.48
CA TRP A 506 -5.62 -8.52 -12.80
C TRP A 506 -4.57 -8.14 -11.75
N ARG A 507 -3.82 -7.04 -11.94
CA ARG A 507 -2.79 -6.57 -10.98
C ARG A 507 -3.36 -6.31 -9.59
N TYR A 508 -4.61 -5.87 -9.49
CA TYR A 508 -5.30 -5.78 -8.20
C TYR A 508 -5.26 -7.09 -7.42
N PHE A 509 -5.60 -8.20 -8.09
CA PHE A 509 -5.62 -9.54 -7.48
C PHE A 509 -4.21 -10.12 -7.27
N GLN A 510 -3.19 -9.55 -7.88
CA GLN A 510 -1.80 -9.90 -7.58
C GLN A 510 -1.28 -9.14 -6.36
N ALA A 511 -1.61 -7.85 -6.24
CA ALA A 511 -1.16 -6.99 -5.16
C ALA A 511 -1.80 -7.34 -3.81
N ASN A 512 -3.05 -7.83 -3.83
CA ASN A 512 -3.84 -8.07 -2.62
C ASN A 512 -3.96 -9.56 -2.23
N TYR A 513 -3.11 -10.42 -2.79
CA TYR A 513 -3.19 -11.87 -2.59
C TYR A 513 -2.40 -12.37 -1.39
N HIS A 514 -3.09 -13.09 -0.52
CA HIS A 514 -2.54 -13.75 0.65
C HIS A 514 -2.00 -15.13 0.27
N SER A 515 -0.73 -15.18 -0.12
CA SER A 515 -0.09 -16.40 -0.64
C SER A 515 0.04 -17.55 0.37
N LYS A 516 -0.22 -17.29 1.66
CA LYS A 516 -0.25 -18.32 2.71
C LYS A 516 -1.60 -19.01 2.86
N ASN A 517 -2.71 -18.36 2.49
CA ASN A 517 -4.04 -18.94 2.72
C ASN A 517 -4.99 -18.88 1.52
N GLY A 518 -4.67 -18.14 0.45
CA GLY A 518 -5.45 -18.12 -0.78
C GLY A 518 -6.55 -17.06 -0.82
N LEU A 519 -6.72 -16.26 0.24
CA LEU A 519 -7.66 -15.15 0.27
C LEU A 519 -7.11 -13.92 -0.48
N ILE A 520 -8.02 -13.00 -0.80
CA ILE A 520 -7.72 -11.68 -1.33
C ILE A 520 -8.35 -10.63 -0.41
N ASP A 521 -7.73 -9.47 -0.26
CA ASP A 521 -8.42 -8.31 0.33
C ASP A 521 -9.52 -7.78 -0.61
N ASP A 522 -10.67 -7.40 -0.06
CA ASP A 522 -11.75 -6.75 -0.83
C ASP A 522 -11.43 -5.31 -1.21
N ARG A 523 -10.54 -4.67 -0.43
CA ARG A 523 -10.04 -3.32 -0.63
C ARG A 523 -8.53 -3.30 -0.36
N SER A 524 -7.76 -2.60 -1.18
CA SER A 524 -6.30 -2.56 -1.00
C SER A 524 -5.85 -1.95 0.34
N ASP A 525 -6.66 -1.07 0.93
CA ASP A 525 -6.38 -0.36 2.18
C ASP A 525 -6.84 -1.12 3.44
N PHE A 526 -7.50 -2.26 3.30
CA PHE A 526 -8.13 -2.98 4.40
C PHE A 526 -7.89 -4.50 4.31
N LYS A 527 -7.36 -5.09 5.40
CA LYS A 527 -7.09 -6.55 5.49
C LYS A 527 -8.34 -7.34 5.85
N GLY A 528 -9.32 -7.34 4.96
CA GLY A 528 -10.54 -8.11 5.14
C GLY A 528 -11.27 -8.38 3.83
N ALA A 529 -12.07 -9.45 3.86
CA ALA A 529 -12.85 -9.92 2.74
C ALA A 529 -14.25 -10.34 3.17
N THR A 530 -15.23 -10.00 2.35
CA THR A 530 -16.60 -10.49 2.40
C THR A 530 -16.74 -11.70 1.48
N LEU A 531 -17.80 -12.49 1.67
CA LEU A 531 -18.07 -13.58 0.73
C LEU A 531 -18.41 -13.05 -0.68
N TRP A 532 -18.92 -11.81 -0.78
CA TRP A 532 -19.11 -11.13 -2.06
C TRP A 532 -17.79 -10.91 -2.79
N GLY A 533 -16.80 -10.30 -2.13
CA GLY A 533 -15.52 -10.01 -2.75
C GLY A 533 -14.66 -11.26 -3.03
N LEU A 534 -14.81 -12.33 -2.24
CA LEU A 534 -14.26 -13.64 -2.59
C LEU A 534 -14.94 -14.25 -3.84
N GLY A 535 -16.24 -14.01 -4.03
CA GLY A 535 -16.94 -14.35 -5.27
C GLY A 535 -16.44 -13.53 -6.47
N ASP A 536 -16.17 -12.23 -6.26
CA ASP A 536 -15.54 -11.36 -7.26
C ASP A 536 -14.16 -11.84 -7.66
N TYR A 537 -13.35 -12.33 -6.70
CA TYR A 537 -12.06 -12.93 -6.99
C TYR A 537 -12.17 -14.20 -7.85
N LEU A 538 -13.12 -15.08 -7.52
CA LEU A 538 -13.30 -16.31 -8.29
C LEU A 538 -13.80 -16.02 -9.72
N ALA A 539 -14.70 -15.05 -9.90
CA ALA A 539 -15.11 -14.57 -11.22
C ALA A 539 -13.94 -13.93 -11.98
N ALA A 540 -13.08 -13.17 -11.30
CA ALA A 540 -11.88 -12.56 -11.88
C ALA A 540 -10.85 -13.61 -12.32
N LEU A 541 -10.63 -14.67 -11.52
CA LEU A 541 -9.80 -15.82 -11.88
C LEU A 541 -10.29 -16.47 -13.17
N HIS A 542 -11.60 -16.74 -13.26
CA HIS A 542 -12.21 -17.29 -14.46
C HIS A 542 -12.03 -16.36 -15.67
N ALA A 543 -12.27 -15.05 -15.50
CA ALA A 543 -12.13 -14.08 -16.57
C ALA A 543 -10.67 -13.95 -17.04
N ALA A 544 -9.72 -13.75 -16.12
CA ALA A 544 -8.29 -13.65 -16.43
C ALA A 544 -7.75 -14.93 -17.08
N ARG A 545 -8.21 -16.11 -16.64
CA ARG A 545 -7.86 -17.37 -17.29
C ARG A 545 -8.40 -17.46 -18.71
N SER A 546 -9.65 -17.09 -18.92
CA SER A 546 -10.31 -17.17 -20.24
C SER A 546 -9.79 -16.13 -21.24
N LEU A 547 -9.28 -15.01 -20.74
CA LEU A 547 -8.62 -13.94 -21.50
C LEU A 547 -7.14 -14.20 -21.79
N ASP A 548 -6.59 -15.33 -21.34
CA ASP A 548 -5.16 -15.65 -21.38
C ASP A 548 -4.27 -14.55 -20.78
N ILE A 549 -4.69 -14.02 -19.62
CA ILE A 549 -3.91 -13.11 -18.77
C ILE A 549 -3.10 -13.87 -17.72
N ILE A 550 -3.65 -14.99 -17.25
CA ILE A 550 -2.96 -15.93 -16.35
C ILE A 550 -2.83 -17.31 -16.97
N THR A 551 -1.77 -18.01 -16.56
CA THR A 551 -1.51 -19.37 -17.00
C THR A 551 -2.53 -20.35 -16.39
N PRO A 552 -2.78 -21.51 -17.02
CA PRO A 552 -3.59 -22.58 -16.43
C PRO A 552 -3.07 -23.02 -15.06
N LYS A 553 -1.75 -23.03 -14.87
CA LYS A 553 -1.11 -23.39 -13.60
C LYS A 553 -1.40 -22.37 -12.50
N GLU A 554 -1.32 -21.07 -12.80
CA GLU A 554 -1.64 -20.02 -11.83
C GLU A 554 -3.13 -20.06 -11.46
N PHE A 555 -4.00 -20.23 -12.45
CA PHE A 555 -5.43 -20.40 -12.23
C PHE A 555 -5.71 -21.60 -11.32
N ASP A 556 -5.14 -22.77 -11.61
CA ASP A 556 -5.32 -23.98 -10.80
C ASP A 556 -4.85 -23.78 -9.36
N GLN A 557 -3.63 -23.27 -9.19
CA GLN A 557 -3.05 -23.04 -7.88
C GLN A 557 -3.90 -22.09 -7.03
N ARG A 558 -4.29 -20.94 -7.58
CA ARG A 558 -5.08 -19.94 -6.86
C ARG A 558 -6.50 -20.44 -6.56
N THR A 559 -7.13 -21.14 -7.50
CA THR A 559 -8.47 -21.72 -7.33
C THR A 559 -8.47 -22.77 -6.22
N ARG A 560 -7.54 -23.74 -6.26
CA ARG A 560 -7.44 -24.76 -5.21
C ARG A 560 -7.13 -24.16 -3.84
N HIS A 561 -6.38 -23.06 -3.80
CA HIS A 561 -6.06 -22.38 -2.55
C HIS A 561 -7.28 -21.66 -1.96
N LEU A 562 -8.03 -20.91 -2.78
CA LEU A 562 -9.26 -20.26 -2.36
C LEU A 562 -10.31 -21.28 -1.89
N LEU A 563 -10.52 -22.37 -2.64
CA LEU A 563 -11.45 -23.44 -2.25
C LEU A 563 -11.04 -24.06 -0.90
N ALA A 564 -9.75 -24.25 -0.64
CA ALA A 564 -9.28 -24.70 0.66
C ALA A 564 -9.59 -23.67 1.76
N ALA A 565 -9.34 -22.39 1.50
CA ALA A 565 -9.63 -21.31 2.43
C ALA A 565 -11.11 -21.28 2.83
N LEU A 566 -12.02 -21.43 1.87
CA LEU A 566 -13.47 -21.47 2.12
C LEU A 566 -13.87 -22.59 3.09
N THR A 567 -13.20 -23.76 3.05
CA THR A 567 -13.45 -24.85 4.02
C THR A 567 -12.95 -24.55 5.43
N LYS A 568 -12.13 -23.51 5.61
CA LYS A 568 -11.52 -23.13 6.89
C LYS A 568 -12.15 -21.90 7.51
N LEU A 569 -13.00 -21.17 6.79
CA LEU A 569 -13.67 -20.00 7.33
C LEU A 569 -14.65 -20.43 8.44
N PRO A 570 -14.57 -19.83 9.64
CA PRO A 570 -15.56 -20.07 10.69
C PRO A 570 -16.97 -19.69 10.21
N LEU A 571 -17.93 -20.59 10.38
CA LEU A 571 -19.33 -20.34 10.04
C LEU A 571 -20.03 -19.57 11.17
N PHE A 572 -20.86 -18.59 10.81
CA PHE A 572 -21.74 -17.92 11.75
C PHE A 572 -22.80 -18.89 12.26
N ALA A 573 -22.86 -19.07 13.58
CA ALA A 573 -23.74 -20.02 14.25
C ALA A 573 -23.62 -21.47 13.71
N GLY A 574 -22.48 -21.83 13.11
CA GLY A 574 -22.26 -23.16 12.52
C GLY A 574 -23.07 -23.42 11.25
N GLU A 575 -23.70 -22.41 10.63
CA GLU A 575 -24.61 -22.62 9.50
C GLU A 575 -24.06 -22.09 8.17
N LEU A 576 -23.61 -20.83 8.14
CA LEU A 576 -23.26 -20.13 6.90
C LEU A 576 -22.03 -19.27 7.10
N PRO A 577 -21.28 -18.95 6.04
CA PRO A 577 -20.21 -17.96 6.13
C PRO A 577 -20.73 -16.62 6.67
N GLY A 578 -19.93 -16.00 7.55
CA GLY A 578 -20.20 -14.68 8.11
C GLY A 578 -20.06 -13.56 7.07
N ARG A 579 -20.39 -12.32 7.46
CA ARG A 579 -20.36 -11.17 6.53
C ARG A 579 -18.94 -10.68 6.19
N GLY A 580 -17.94 -11.01 7.01
CA GLY A 580 -16.58 -10.53 6.80
C GLY A 580 -15.56 -11.33 7.57
N TYR A 581 -14.36 -11.44 7.01
CA TYR A 581 -13.22 -12.16 7.58
C TYR A 581 -11.95 -11.33 7.42
N ASP A 582 -11.10 -11.34 8.44
CA ASP A 582 -9.73 -10.84 8.30
C ASP A 582 -8.96 -11.83 7.42
N THR A 583 -8.40 -11.32 6.33
CA THR A 583 -7.76 -12.12 5.27
C THR A 583 -6.46 -12.77 5.69
N ARG A 584 -5.89 -12.37 6.85
CA ARG A 584 -4.66 -12.95 7.38
C ARG A 584 -4.99 -14.10 8.33
N SER A 585 -5.97 -13.90 9.20
CA SER A 585 -6.27 -14.81 10.32
C SER A 585 -7.48 -15.73 10.08
N LEU A 586 -8.25 -15.47 9.01
CA LEU A 586 -9.52 -16.13 8.69
C LEU A 586 -10.60 -15.91 9.76
N GLN A 587 -10.34 -15.06 10.75
CA GLN A 587 -11.28 -14.81 11.85
C GLN A 587 -12.37 -13.82 11.41
N PRO A 588 -13.61 -13.97 11.92
CA PRO A 588 -14.68 -13.06 11.54
C PRO A 588 -14.41 -11.63 12.01
N VAL A 589 -14.68 -10.66 11.14
CA VAL A 589 -14.57 -9.23 11.41
C VAL A 589 -15.81 -8.50 10.90
N ASP A 590 -16.05 -7.30 11.43
CA ASP A 590 -16.97 -6.36 10.79
C ASP A 590 -16.33 -5.68 9.58
N TYR A 591 -17.15 -4.91 8.85
CA TYR A 591 -16.71 -4.22 7.64
C TYR A 591 -15.65 -3.13 7.91
N GLY A 592 -15.49 -2.70 9.17
CA GLY A 592 -14.45 -1.78 9.61
C GLY A 592 -13.16 -2.47 10.08
N GLY A 593 -13.11 -3.80 10.04
CA GLY A 593 -11.94 -4.57 10.49
C GLY A 593 -11.92 -4.90 11.97
N ASN A 594 -12.97 -4.61 12.72
CA ASN A 594 -13.01 -4.93 14.13
C ASN A 594 -13.29 -6.43 14.31
N PRO A 595 -12.57 -7.12 15.23
CA PRO A 595 -12.87 -8.50 15.55
C PRO A 595 -14.33 -8.70 15.94
N ALA A 596 -14.98 -9.67 15.29
CA ALA A 596 -16.35 -10.06 15.56
C ALA A 596 -16.38 -11.55 15.95
N PRO A 597 -15.87 -11.95 17.13
CA PRO A 597 -15.69 -13.37 17.49
C PRO A 597 -17.01 -14.16 17.52
N GLU A 598 -18.13 -13.52 17.84
CA GLU A 598 -19.48 -14.11 17.75
C GLU A 598 -20.08 -14.04 16.32
N GLY A 599 -19.40 -13.33 15.42
CA GLY A 599 -19.84 -12.93 14.09
C GLY A 599 -20.94 -11.86 14.09
N ASN A 600 -21.21 -11.28 12.92
CA ASN A 600 -22.17 -10.19 12.71
C ASN A 600 -23.38 -10.61 11.83
N GLY A 601 -23.59 -11.91 11.69
CA GLY A 601 -24.62 -12.51 10.83
C GLY A 601 -24.06 -13.02 9.51
N TRP A 602 -24.93 -13.22 8.54
CA TRP A 602 -24.62 -13.67 7.17
C TRP A 602 -25.53 -12.95 6.17
N SER A 603 -25.12 -12.92 4.90
CA SER A 603 -25.78 -12.15 3.83
C SER A 603 -26.19 -13.08 2.68
N ALA A 604 -27.49 -13.15 2.37
CA ALA A 604 -28.01 -13.87 1.21
C ALA A 604 -27.46 -13.32 -0.11
N LEU A 605 -27.11 -12.04 -0.15
CA LEU A 605 -26.55 -11.41 -1.36
C LEU A 605 -25.11 -11.87 -1.60
N ASP A 606 -24.30 -11.92 -0.54
CA ASP A 606 -22.91 -12.37 -0.60
C ASP A 606 -22.85 -13.88 -0.94
N LEU A 607 -23.79 -14.66 -0.37
CA LEU A 607 -24.01 -16.05 -0.75
C LEU A 607 -24.38 -16.17 -2.22
N GLY A 608 -25.31 -15.35 -2.71
CA GLY A 608 -25.71 -15.34 -4.13
C GLY A 608 -24.52 -15.08 -5.06
N ARG A 609 -23.69 -14.10 -4.73
CA ARG A 609 -22.47 -13.79 -5.49
C ARG A 609 -21.49 -14.96 -5.54
N MET A 610 -21.22 -15.58 -4.40
CA MET A 610 -20.34 -16.75 -4.31
C MET A 610 -20.94 -17.97 -5.04
N LEU A 611 -22.24 -18.21 -4.90
CA LEU A 611 -22.94 -19.29 -5.59
C LEU A 611 -22.89 -19.12 -7.12
N ALA A 612 -23.00 -17.89 -7.63
CA ALA A 612 -22.85 -17.60 -9.06
C ALA A 612 -21.43 -17.95 -9.54
N ALA A 613 -20.40 -17.49 -8.82
CA ALA A 613 -19.01 -17.72 -9.18
C ALA A 613 -18.62 -19.21 -9.09
N LEU A 614 -19.05 -19.91 -8.03
CA LEU A 614 -18.82 -21.35 -7.85
C LEU A 614 -19.54 -22.19 -8.89
N TYR A 615 -20.78 -21.81 -9.23
CA TYR A 615 -21.52 -22.45 -10.32
C TYR A 615 -20.74 -22.30 -11.64
N ASN A 616 -20.30 -21.07 -11.95
CA ASN A 616 -19.51 -20.83 -13.16
C ASN A 616 -18.18 -21.62 -13.19
N LEU A 617 -17.52 -21.76 -12.03
CA LEU A 617 -16.32 -22.57 -11.90
C LEU A 617 -16.61 -24.03 -12.27
N LYS A 618 -17.63 -24.67 -11.67
CA LYS A 618 -17.92 -26.08 -11.96
C LYS A 618 -18.50 -26.31 -13.37
N THR A 619 -19.16 -25.33 -13.98
CA THR A 619 -19.64 -25.46 -15.37
C THR A 619 -18.52 -25.38 -16.38
N CYS A 620 -17.58 -24.44 -16.18
CA CYS A 620 -16.52 -24.18 -17.15
C CYS A 620 -15.24 -25.00 -16.89
N HIS A 621 -15.05 -25.46 -15.64
CA HIS A 621 -13.90 -26.22 -15.15
C HIS A 621 -14.40 -27.39 -14.30
N SER A 622 -14.98 -28.39 -14.98
CA SER A 622 -15.69 -29.52 -14.35
C SER A 622 -14.86 -30.33 -13.36
N GLU A 623 -13.53 -30.30 -13.48
CA GLU A 623 -12.58 -30.92 -12.55
C GLU A 623 -12.74 -30.42 -11.11
N TYR A 624 -13.29 -29.21 -10.91
CA TYR A 624 -13.57 -28.65 -9.57
C TYR A 624 -14.91 -29.05 -8.98
N THR A 625 -15.79 -29.72 -9.74
CA THR A 625 -17.18 -29.99 -9.36
C THR A 625 -17.32 -30.63 -7.99
N ALA A 626 -16.54 -31.68 -7.70
CA ALA A 626 -16.64 -32.39 -6.43
C ALA A 626 -16.22 -31.51 -5.23
N ALA A 627 -15.18 -30.69 -5.39
CA ALA A 627 -14.70 -29.80 -4.34
C ALA A 627 -15.70 -28.65 -4.09
N VAL A 628 -16.21 -28.05 -5.17
CA VAL A 628 -17.23 -27.01 -5.12
C VAL A 628 -18.48 -27.53 -4.41
N ASP A 629 -19.04 -28.66 -4.86
CA ASP A 629 -20.27 -29.20 -4.30
C ASP A 629 -20.12 -29.56 -2.82
N LYS A 630 -18.95 -30.07 -2.42
CA LYS A 630 -18.67 -30.34 -1.01
C LYS A 630 -18.76 -29.08 -0.16
N ILE A 631 -18.17 -27.97 -0.62
CA ILE A 631 -18.17 -26.69 0.12
C ILE A 631 -19.59 -26.16 0.31
N VAL A 632 -20.41 -26.11 -0.75
CA VAL A 632 -21.79 -25.62 -0.63
C VAL A 632 -22.70 -26.59 0.13
N LEU A 633 -22.42 -27.90 0.11
CA LEU A 633 -23.13 -28.86 0.94
C LEU A 633 -22.81 -28.73 2.44
N ASP A 634 -21.68 -28.15 2.82
CA ASP A 634 -21.34 -27.91 4.23
C ASP A 634 -22.17 -26.75 4.84
N TRP A 635 -22.91 -25.99 4.02
CA TRP A 635 -23.72 -24.86 4.46
C TRP A 635 -25.19 -25.22 4.71
N SER A 636 -25.85 -24.46 5.60
CA SER A 636 -27.28 -24.60 5.91
C SER A 636 -28.08 -23.41 5.36
N TYR A 637 -29.02 -23.68 4.47
CA TYR A 637 -29.83 -22.69 3.76
C TYR A 637 -31.23 -22.50 4.36
N LEU A 638 -31.58 -23.23 5.43
CA LEU A 638 -32.90 -23.24 6.08
C LEU A 638 -33.46 -21.83 6.36
N ARG A 639 -32.59 -20.91 6.77
CA ARG A 639 -32.97 -19.55 7.17
C ARG A 639 -32.76 -18.51 6.07
N VAL A 640 -32.02 -18.85 5.02
CA VAL A 640 -31.70 -17.97 3.88
C VAL A 640 -32.88 -17.89 2.93
N VAL A 641 -33.47 -19.03 2.60
CA VAL A 641 -34.65 -19.11 1.73
C VAL A 641 -35.88 -19.34 2.59
N ARG A 642 -36.72 -18.31 2.72
CA ARG A 642 -37.95 -18.35 3.52
C ARG A 642 -39.12 -17.97 2.64
N GLU A 643 -40.07 -18.89 2.46
CA GLU A 643 -41.29 -18.66 1.68
C GLU A 643 -40.99 -18.14 0.24
N GLY A 644 -39.92 -18.65 -0.37
CA GLY A 644 -39.49 -18.22 -1.70
C GLY A 644 -38.79 -16.85 -1.74
N ILE A 645 -38.44 -16.29 -0.59
CA ILE A 645 -37.77 -14.99 -0.45
C ILE A 645 -36.39 -15.19 0.20
N LEU A 646 -35.38 -14.53 -0.37
CA LEU A 646 -34.05 -14.44 0.22
C LEU A 646 -34.09 -13.51 1.44
N SER A 647 -33.55 -13.99 2.55
CA SER A 647 -33.46 -13.26 3.80
C SER A 647 -32.03 -13.25 4.29
N SER A 648 -31.62 -12.23 5.04
CA SER A 648 -30.28 -12.14 5.66
C SER A 648 -30.33 -12.04 7.17
N ALA A 649 -29.30 -12.58 7.82
CA ALA A 649 -29.12 -12.45 9.26
C ALA A 649 -28.30 -11.21 9.63
N THR A 650 -28.75 -10.50 10.67
CA THR A 650 -28.03 -9.41 11.33
C THR A 650 -28.01 -9.67 12.84
N VAL A 651 -26.95 -9.22 13.51
CA VAL A 651 -26.85 -9.28 14.97
C VAL A 651 -27.13 -7.89 15.54
N THR A 652 -28.06 -7.83 16.50
CA THR A 652 -28.37 -6.61 17.26
C THR A 652 -27.96 -6.81 18.71
N LYS A 653 -27.13 -5.90 19.25
CA LYS A 653 -26.74 -5.91 20.67
C LYS A 653 -27.70 -5.04 21.47
N LYS A 654 -28.32 -5.59 22.52
CA LYS A 654 -29.13 -4.81 23.48
C LYS A 654 -28.23 -4.14 24.53
N GLN A 655 -28.75 -3.10 25.19
CA GLN A 655 -28.06 -2.37 26.27
C GLN A 655 -27.55 -3.27 27.41
N GLU A 656 -28.20 -4.42 27.64
CA GLU A 656 -27.81 -5.42 28.64
C GLU A 656 -26.73 -6.41 28.16
N GLY A 657 -26.12 -6.19 26.99
CA GLY A 657 -25.05 -7.04 26.44
C GLY A 657 -25.51 -8.31 25.71
N ARG A 658 -26.81 -8.60 25.64
CA ARG A 658 -27.35 -9.76 24.91
C ARG A 658 -27.35 -9.53 23.39
N SER A 659 -26.69 -10.42 22.65
CA SER A 659 -26.71 -10.50 21.18
C SER A 659 -27.98 -11.20 20.67
N LEU A 660 -28.66 -10.60 19.70
CA LEU A 660 -29.89 -11.13 19.10
C LEU A 660 -29.79 -11.22 17.59
N ILE A 661 -29.97 -12.43 17.05
CA ILE A 661 -30.01 -12.69 15.61
C ILE A 661 -31.39 -12.28 15.07
N ARG A 662 -31.41 -11.53 13.98
CA ARG A 662 -32.61 -11.15 13.24
C ARG A 662 -32.45 -11.53 11.78
N VAL A 663 -33.37 -12.34 11.28
CA VAL A 663 -33.42 -12.80 9.90
C VAL A 663 -34.56 -12.06 9.21
N ASN A 664 -34.22 -11.14 8.30
CA ASN A 664 -35.17 -10.28 7.61
C ASN A 664 -35.07 -10.50 6.09
N PRO A 665 -36.17 -10.35 5.33
CA PRO A 665 -36.13 -10.35 3.87
C PRO A 665 -35.11 -9.34 3.32
N GLU A 666 -34.45 -9.71 2.24
CA GLU A 666 -33.65 -8.77 1.44
C GLU A 666 -34.57 -7.84 0.67
N THR A 667 -34.19 -6.56 0.62
CA THR A 667 -34.95 -5.50 -0.06
C THR A 667 -34.08 -4.61 -0.93
N ARG A 668 -32.79 -4.94 -1.05
CA ARG A 668 -31.81 -4.16 -1.81
C ARG A 668 -32.02 -4.43 -3.31
N LEU A 669 -32.66 -3.46 -3.97
CA LEU A 669 -33.04 -3.52 -5.37
C LEU A 669 -31.85 -3.88 -6.27
N GLY A 670 -32.07 -4.79 -7.21
CA GLY A 670 -31.08 -5.32 -8.14
C GLY A 670 -30.22 -6.41 -7.53
N TYR A 671 -29.71 -6.21 -6.31
CA TYR A 671 -28.85 -7.20 -5.66
C TYR A 671 -29.62 -8.44 -5.23
N GLU A 672 -30.84 -8.28 -4.73
CA GLU A 672 -31.73 -9.39 -4.41
C GLU A 672 -32.05 -10.23 -5.65
N GLU A 673 -32.41 -9.57 -6.77
CA GLU A 673 -32.70 -10.24 -8.04
C GLU A 673 -31.49 -11.00 -8.57
N TYR A 674 -30.29 -10.40 -8.49
CA TYR A 674 -29.02 -11.03 -8.83
C TYR A 674 -28.76 -12.27 -7.99
N ALA A 675 -28.87 -12.16 -6.66
CA ALA A 675 -28.67 -13.29 -5.76
C ALA A 675 -29.70 -14.39 -6.04
N ALA A 676 -30.98 -14.04 -6.20
CA ALA A 676 -32.04 -15.00 -6.47
C ALA A 676 -31.77 -15.80 -7.75
N ARG A 677 -31.28 -15.15 -8.80
CA ARG A 677 -30.88 -15.82 -10.03
C ARG A 677 -29.78 -16.85 -9.81
N ALA A 678 -28.78 -16.51 -9.00
CA ALA A 678 -27.73 -17.44 -8.63
C ALA A 678 -28.28 -18.64 -7.83
N PHE A 679 -29.15 -18.41 -6.85
CA PHE A 679 -29.80 -19.47 -6.08
C PHE A 679 -30.64 -20.41 -6.96
N GLN A 680 -31.36 -19.90 -7.95
CA GLN A 680 -32.14 -20.74 -8.86
C GLN A 680 -31.26 -21.68 -9.72
N LEU A 681 -30.02 -21.32 -10.05
CA LEU A 681 -29.07 -22.21 -10.73
C LEU A 681 -28.74 -23.47 -9.92
N TRP A 682 -28.78 -23.34 -8.59
CA TRP A 682 -28.59 -24.43 -7.63
C TRP A 682 -29.89 -25.16 -7.29
N GLY A 683 -31.02 -24.75 -7.87
CA GLY A 683 -32.32 -25.42 -7.71
C GLY A 683 -33.25 -24.83 -6.65
N PHE A 684 -32.83 -23.77 -5.95
CA PHE A 684 -33.67 -23.15 -4.92
C PHE A 684 -34.90 -22.45 -5.53
N ASN A 685 -36.07 -22.66 -4.93
CA ASN A 685 -37.25 -21.85 -5.25
C ASN A 685 -37.16 -20.54 -4.48
N VAL A 686 -36.82 -19.47 -5.20
CA VAL A 686 -36.72 -18.09 -4.70
C VAL A 686 -37.51 -17.13 -5.59
N ASN A 687 -38.65 -17.58 -6.10
CA ASN A 687 -39.48 -16.81 -7.05
C ASN A 687 -39.97 -15.47 -6.48
N GLY A 688 -40.08 -15.34 -5.15
CA GLY A 688 -40.42 -14.08 -4.48
C GLY A 688 -39.29 -13.04 -4.49
N SER A 689 -38.04 -13.47 -4.70
CA SER A 689 -36.84 -12.61 -4.82
C SER A 689 -36.31 -12.51 -6.24
N ALA A 690 -36.61 -13.48 -7.11
CA ALA A 690 -36.26 -13.42 -8.53
C ALA A 690 -36.92 -12.21 -9.19
N VAL A 691 -36.32 -11.69 -10.26
CA VAL A 691 -36.89 -10.57 -11.02
C VAL A 691 -38.32 -10.93 -11.46
N GLY A 692 -39.27 -10.01 -11.23
CA GLY A 692 -40.69 -10.24 -11.49
C GLY A 692 -41.63 -9.49 -10.53
N GLY A 693 -42.94 -9.52 -10.82
CA GLY A 693 -43.93 -8.76 -10.06
C GLY A 693 -43.90 -7.26 -10.35
N GLU A 694 -44.40 -6.45 -9.41
CA GLU A 694 -44.51 -4.99 -9.58
C GLU A 694 -43.38 -4.25 -8.86
N TYR A 695 -42.84 -3.23 -9.55
CA TYR A 695 -41.82 -2.34 -9.02
C TYR A 695 -42.38 -0.93 -8.91
N GLN A 696 -42.12 -0.28 -7.77
CA GLN A 696 -42.36 1.14 -7.63
C GLN A 696 -41.27 1.90 -8.39
N THR A 697 -41.66 2.99 -9.04
CA THR A 697 -40.78 3.81 -9.85
C THR A 697 -40.84 5.28 -9.44
N ALA A 698 -39.73 6.00 -9.56
CA ALA A 698 -39.67 7.46 -9.49
C ALA A 698 -39.38 8.03 -10.90
N LEU A 699 -39.89 9.22 -11.19
CA LEU A 699 -39.58 9.91 -12.43
C LEU A 699 -38.23 10.64 -12.29
N VAL A 700 -37.21 10.20 -13.02
CA VAL A 700 -35.87 10.78 -13.02
C VAL A 700 -35.46 11.05 -14.46
N GLU A 701 -35.14 12.30 -14.78
CA GLU A 701 -34.84 12.75 -16.16
C GLU A 701 -35.91 12.33 -17.19
N GLY A 702 -37.19 12.36 -16.79
CA GLY A 702 -38.31 11.99 -17.65
C GLY A 702 -38.54 10.49 -17.83
N VAL A 703 -37.75 9.63 -17.16
CA VAL A 703 -37.86 8.17 -17.25
C VAL A 703 -38.28 7.57 -15.91
N LYS A 704 -39.09 6.50 -15.94
CA LYS A 704 -39.57 5.79 -14.74
C LYS A 704 -38.50 4.84 -14.21
N VAL A 705 -37.62 5.33 -13.33
CA VAL A 705 -36.54 4.55 -12.72
C VAL A 705 -37.09 3.71 -11.55
N PRO A 706 -36.80 2.40 -11.49
CA PRO A 706 -37.23 1.56 -10.36
C PRO A 706 -36.52 1.97 -9.06
N ILE A 707 -37.27 2.01 -7.97
CA ILE A 707 -36.78 2.43 -6.63
C ILE A 707 -36.91 1.32 -5.58
N GLN A 708 -37.93 0.47 -5.69
CA GLN A 708 -38.07 -0.71 -4.86
C GLN A 708 -39.10 -1.67 -5.44
N ARG A 709 -39.03 -2.94 -5.04
CA ARG A 709 -40.10 -3.89 -5.30
C ARG A 709 -41.32 -3.59 -4.43
N HIS A 710 -42.52 -3.70 -5.00
CA HIS A 710 -43.74 -3.56 -4.23
C HIS A 710 -44.02 -4.82 -3.39
N ARG A 711 -43.80 -4.74 -2.07
CA ARG A 711 -44.05 -5.82 -1.11
C ARG A 711 -44.72 -5.29 0.16
N LYS A 712 -45.78 -5.96 0.63
CA LYS A 712 -46.57 -5.55 1.81
C LYS A 712 -45.91 -5.90 3.15
N ASP A 713 -44.93 -6.79 3.12
CA ASP A 713 -44.30 -7.47 4.25
C ASP A 713 -42.92 -6.88 4.63
N SER A 714 -42.47 -5.81 3.96
CA SER A 714 -41.14 -5.23 4.20
C SER A 714 -41.20 -3.76 4.65
N ASN A 715 -40.54 -3.47 5.77
CA ASN A 715 -40.19 -2.11 6.17
C ASN A 715 -38.80 -1.78 5.58
N SER A 716 -38.75 -1.45 4.28
CA SER A 716 -37.51 -1.14 3.59
C SER A 716 -36.87 0.13 4.17
N LYS A 717 -35.68 0.00 4.76
CA LYS A 717 -34.93 1.11 5.39
C LYS A 717 -33.93 1.80 4.44
N ASN A 718 -33.48 1.11 3.39
CA ASN A 718 -32.47 1.59 2.45
C ASN A 718 -33.04 1.53 1.01
N GLN A 719 -33.65 2.63 0.55
CA GLN A 719 -34.28 2.72 -0.77
C GLN A 719 -33.45 3.60 -1.70
N TYR A 720 -32.36 3.05 -2.24
CA TYR A 720 -31.55 3.75 -3.25
C TYR A 720 -31.32 2.88 -4.48
N THR A 721 -31.19 3.53 -5.64
CA THR A 721 -30.93 2.86 -6.91
C THR A 721 -29.52 3.17 -7.42
N VAL A 722 -28.73 2.13 -7.68
CA VAL A 722 -27.37 2.18 -8.28
C VAL A 722 -27.27 1.17 -9.42
N SER A 723 -26.26 1.30 -10.29
CA SER A 723 -26.16 0.48 -11.51
C SER A 723 -25.49 -0.89 -11.30
N ASN A 724 -24.61 -1.04 -10.29
CA ASN A 724 -23.75 -2.22 -10.12
C ASN A 724 -24.49 -3.58 -10.24
N PRO A 725 -25.58 -3.84 -9.48
CA PRO A 725 -26.17 -5.18 -9.49
C PRO A 725 -26.85 -5.53 -10.83
N PHE A 726 -27.43 -4.54 -11.51
CA PHE A 726 -28.06 -4.73 -12.82
C PHE A 726 -27.03 -5.02 -13.91
N LEU A 727 -25.87 -4.37 -13.83
CA LEU A 727 -24.75 -4.60 -14.75
C LEU A 727 -24.12 -5.97 -14.56
N LEU A 728 -23.91 -6.38 -13.30
CA LEU A 728 -23.40 -7.72 -13.00
C LEU A 728 -24.40 -8.79 -13.47
N TYR A 729 -25.70 -8.59 -13.23
CA TYR A 729 -26.74 -9.46 -13.75
C TYR A 729 -26.69 -9.56 -15.27
N ALA A 730 -26.60 -8.42 -15.96
CA ALA A 730 -26.57 -8.37 -17.42
C ALA A 730 -25.36 -9.12 -18.00
N LEU A 731 -24.16 -8.92 -17.43
CA LEU A 731 -22.94 -9.59 -17.87
C LEU A 731 -23.01 -11.11 -17.61
N GLU A 732 -23.41 -11.52 -16.42
CA GLU A 732 -23.32 -12.92 -16.00
C GLU A 732 -24.51 -13.77 -16.48
N PHE A 733 -25.72 -13.23 -16.41
CA PHE A 733 -26.96 -13.95 -16.70
C PHE A 733 -27.65 -13.53 -18.00
N GLY A 734 -27.28 -12.39 -18.58
CA GLY A 734 -28.01 -11.78 -19.69
C GLY A 734 -29.28 -11.07 -19.23
N LEU A 735 -29.73 -10.10 -20.03
CA LEU A 735 -30.94 -9.31 -19.74
C LEU A 735 -32.20 -10.03 -20.23
N ASP A 736 -32.83 -10.81 -19.36
CA ASP A 736 -34.20 -11.28 -19.61
C ASP A 736 -35.19 -10.10 -19.73
N PRO A 737 -36.36 -10.27 -20.38
CA PRO A 737 -37.29 -9.16 -20.61
C PRO A 737 -37.69 -8.38 -19.36
N GLN A 738 -37.82 -9.07 -18.20
CA GLN A 738 -38.19 -8.41 -16.95
C GLN A 738 -37.01 -7.62 -16.39
N MET A 739 -35.80 -8.19 -16.36
CA MET A 739 -34.60 -7.46 -15.93
C MET A 739 -34.27 -6.28 -16.86
N ARG A 740 -34.46 -6.46 -18.18
CA ARG A 740 -34.29 -5.41 -19.19
C ARG A 740 -35.18 -4.20 -18.88
N SER A 741 -36.42 -4.44 -18.47
CA SER A 741 -37.37 -3.37 -18.09
C SER A 741 -36.93 -2.55 -16.87
N LEU A 742 -36.08 -3.11 -16.00
CA LEU A 742 -35.49 -2.40 -14.87
C LEU A 742 -34.19 -1.69 -15.25
N PHE A 743 -33.37 -2.35 -16.07
CA PHE A 743 -32.07 -1.87 -16.51
C PHE A 743 -32.16 -0.66 -17.47
N GLU A 744 -33.06 -0.70 -18.45
CA GLU A 744 -33.15 0.35 -19.47
C GLU A 744 -33.45 1.74 -18.88
N PRO A 745 -34.44 1.91 -17.98
CA PRO A 745 -34.66 3.19 -17.32
C PRO A 745 -33.45 3.72 -16.53
N ILE A 746 -32.71 2.84 -15.86
CA ILE A 746 -31.51 3.17 -15.08
C ILE A 746 -30.41 3.72 -15.99
N PHE A 747 -30.19 3.09 -17.15
CA PHE A 747 -29.23 3.57 -18.14
C PHE A 747 -29.71 4.87 -18.80
N GLN A 748 -30.97 4.92 -19.24
CA GLN A 748 -31.55 6.07 -19.93
C GLN A 748 -31.50 7.33 -19.07
N ALA A 749 -31.91 7.27 -17.80
CA ALA A 749 -31.86 8.43 -16.91
C ALA A 749 -30.44 9.04 -16.81
N GLN A 750 -29.40 8.20 -16.75
CA GLN A 750 -28.02 8.67 -16.72
C GLN A 750 -27.58 9.29 -18.05
N ALA A 751 -27.98 8.69 -19.18
CA ALA A 751 -27.73 9.22 -20.52
C ALA A 751 -28.46 10.55 -20.77
N GLU A 752 -29.69 10.71 -20.28
CA GLU A 752 -30.46 11.96 -20.36
C GLU A 752 -29.81 13.06 -19.50
N ARG A 753 -29.39 12.73 -18.27
CA ARG A 753 -28.65 13.69 -17.43
C ARG A 753 -27.39 14.17 -18.13
N TYR A 754 -26.61 13.27 -18.74
CA TYR A 754 -25.43 13.64 -19.50
C TYR A 754 -25.79 14.57 -20.67
N ARG A 755 -26.82 14.25 -21.45
CA ARG A 755 -27.26 15.12 -22.56
C ARG A 755 -27.71 16.50 -22.09
N ARG A 756 -28.36 16.59 -20.94
CA ARG A 756 -28.84 17.85 -20.36
C ARG A 756 -27.72 18.68 -19.73
N THR A 757 -26.72 18.03 -19.12
CA THR A 757 -25.73 18.72 -18.25
C THR A 757 -24.30 18.73 -18.80
N GLY A 758 -23.99 17.87 -19.76
CA GLY A 758 -22.61 17.59 -20.21
C GLY A 758 -21.77 16.77 -19.22
N ASN A 759 -22.29 16.50 -18.01
CA ASN A 759 -21.53 15.80 -16.97
C ASN A 759 -21.68 14.28 -17.10
N LEU A 760 -20.56 13.58 -17.25
CA LEU A 760 -20.54 12.12 -17.21
C LEU A 760 -21.16 11.61 -15.90
N THR A 761 -21.93 10.53 -15.98
CA THR A 761 -22.64 9.95 -14.84
C THR A 761 -22.51 8.43 -14.91
N ALA A 762 -21.97 7.81 -13.87
CA ALA A 762 -21.88 6.36 -13.79
C ALA A 762 -22.16 5.95 -12.34
N SER A 763 -23.45 5.96 -12.01
CA SER A 763 -24.00 5.82 -10.66
C SER A 763 -23.73 4.43 -10.11
N ALA A 764 -23.00 4.37 -9.01
CA ALA A 764 -22.53 3.14 -8.40
C ALA A 764 -22.37 3.28 -6.88
N THR A 765 -22.25 2.13 -6.21
CA THR A 765 -21.57 2.08 -4.91
C THR A 765 -20.08 1.95 -5.17
N THR A 766 -19.28 2.86 -4.60
CA THR A 766 -17.82 2.89 -4.76
C THR A 766 -17.12 3.01 -3.41
N LEU A 767 -15.92 2.44 -3.30
CA LEU A 767 -15.14 2.43 -2.06
C LEU A 767 -13.88 3.30 -2.15
N ILE A 768 -13.85 4.41 -1.43
CA ILE A 768 -12.79 5.42 -1.46
C ILE A 768 -11.86 5.34 -0.24
N ASP A 769 -10.64 5.89 -0.36
CA ASP A 769 -9.55 5.85 0.63
C ASP A 769 -9.75 6.72 1.89
N ARG A 770 -10.89 7.40 2.01
CA ARG A 770 -11.20 8.31 3.11
C ARG A 770 -12.67 8.22 3.51
N LYS A 771 -12.98 8.60 4.75
CA LYS A 771 -14.37 8.64 5.25
C LYS A 771 -15.29 9.42 4.29
N PRO A 772 -16.50 8.90 3.97
CA PRO A 772 -17.17 7.75 4.60
C PRO A 772 -16.73 6.35 4.13
N TYR A 773 -15.66 6.22 3.34
CA TYR A 773 -15.11 4.99 2.74
C TYR A 773 -16.04 4.29 1.75
N THR A 774 -17.35 4.28 1.98
CA THR A 774 -18.36 3.84 1.02
C THR A 774 -19.16 5.06 0.58
N VAL A 775 -19.28 5.24 -0.73
CA VAL A 775 -20.15 6.26 -1.31
C VAL A 775 -21.12 5.61 -2.30
N HIS A 776 -22.40 5.78 -2.03
CA HIS A 776 -23.48 5.44 -2.95
C HIS A 776 -23.80 6.66 -3.80
N SER A 777 -23.28 6.69 -5.03
CA SER A 777 -23.67 7.68 -6.04
C SER A 777 -24.99 7.24 -6.65
N THR A 778 -26.10 7.64 -6.03
CA THR A 778 -27.45 7.12 -6.35
C THR A 778 -28.03 7.76 -7.61
N ILE A 779 -28.86 7.03 -8.35
CA ILE A 779 -29.73 7.65 -9.36
C ILE A 779 -30.89 8.33 -8.65
N THR A 780 -31.45 7.67 -7.64
CA THR A 780 -32.44 8.24 -6.74
C THR A 780 -32.38 7.56 -5.36
N GLU A 781 -32.70 8.33 -4.31
CA GLU A 781 -32.99 7.85 -2.96
C GLU A 781 -34.21 8.59 -2.41
N LYS A 782 -35.19 7.87 -1.85
CA LYS A 782 -36.44 8.43 -1.28
C LYS A 782 -37.12 9.54 -2.11
N GLY A 783 -37.00 9.48 -3.44
CA GLY A 783 -37.57 10.46 -4.37
C GLY A 783 -36.66 11.65 -4.72
N GLU A 784 -35.54 11.83 -4.04
CA GLU A 784 -34.49 12.77 -4.47
C GLU A 784 -33.63 12.12 -5.56
N SER A 785 -33.29 12.87 -6.60
CA SER A 785 -32.47 12.39 -7.71
C SER A 785 -31.01 12.82 -7.53
N TRP A 786 -30.09 11.97 -7.98
CA TRP A 786 -28.67 12.30 -8.08
C TRP A 786 -28.02 12.70 -6.74
N VAL A 787 -28.30 11.97 -5.66
CA VAL A 787 -27.69 12.22 -4.35
C VAL A 787 -26.51 11.26 -4.10
N ALA A 788 -25.45 11.73 -3.44
CA ALA A 788 -24.39 10.88 -2.92
C ALA A 788 -24.62 10.62 -1.43
N LEU A 789 -24.54 9.36 -1.01
CA LEU A 789 -24.79 8.95 0.38
C LEU A 789 -23.61 8.13 0.91
N GLY A 790 -23.31 8.26 2.21
CA GLY A 790 -22.44 7.33 2.93
C GLY A 790 -23.21 6.06 3.32
N ASP A 791 -22.50 5.08 3.88
CA ASP A 791 -23.08 3.77 4.29
C ASP A 791 -24.19 3.90 5.35
N GLU A 792 -24.11 4.93 6.21
CA GLU A 792 -25.13 5.26 7.21
C GLU A 792 -26.33 6.04 6.64
N GLY A 793 -26.39 6.23 5.31
CA GLY A 793 -27.45 6.97 4.63
C GLY A 793 -27.34 8.50 4.74
N GLN A 794 -26.21 9.01 5.26
CA GLN A 794 -25.98 10.45 5.38
C GLN A 794 -25.56 11.05 4.03
N PRO A 795 -26.07 12.25 3.64
CA PRO A 795 -25.63 12.93 2.44
C PRO A 795 -24.12 13.23 2.42
N VAL A 796 -23.50 13.07 1.25
CA VAL A 796 -22.09 13.39 1.00
C VAL A 796 -22.03 14.50 -0.04
N PRO A 797 -22.02 15.79 0.38
CA PRO A 797 -22.03 16.92 -0.53
C PRO A 797 -20.86 16.88 -1.52
N LYS A 798 -21.14 17.06 -2.81
CA LYS A 798 -20.15 16.97 -3.90
C LYS A 798 -19.38 15.63 -3.94
N GLY A 799 -19.91 14.61 -3.27
CA GLY A 799 -19.27 13.31 -3.15
C GLY A 799 -19.56 12.35 -4.28
N ARG A 800 -20.40 12.70 -5.27
CA ARG A 800 -20.75 11.80 -6.37
C ARG A 800 -19.56 11.42 -7.24
N LEU A 801 -19.58 10.18 -7.72
CA LEU A 801 -18.54 9.60 -8.55
C LEU A 801 -19.09 9.10 -9.89
N VAL A 802 -18.23 9.18 -10.90
CA VAL A 802 -18.34 8.43 -12.15
C VAL A 802 -17.53 7.14 -11.98
N SER A 803 -18.20 6.00 -11.84
CA SER A 803 -17.55 4.70 -11.63
C SER A 803 -16.91 4.14 -12.89
N THR A 804 -15.63 3.76 -12.79
CA THR A 804 -14.87 3.07 -13.84
C THR A 804 -15.50 1.74 -14.21
N ALA A 805 -15.88 0.95 -13.21
CA ALA A 805 -16.44 -0.38 -13.42
C ALA A 805 -17.76 -0.30 -14.21
N VAL A 806 -18.61 0.67 -13.88
CA VAL A 806 -19.88 0.93 -14.58
C VAL A 806 -19.65 1.38 -16.02
N ALA A 807 -18.64 2.22 -16.27
CA ALA A 807 -18.31 2.66 -17.62
C ALA A 807 -17.89 1.48 -18.52
N PHE A 808 -17.01 0.59 -18.03
CA PHE A 808 -16.61 -0.62 -18.75
C PHE A 808 -17.80 -1.56 -19.02
N ALA A 809 -18.65 -1.78 -18.02
CA ALA A 809 -19.81 -2.66 -18.15
C ALA A 809 -20.86 -2.10 -19.14
N TYR A 810 -21.18 -0.80 -19.07
CA TYR A 810 -22.08 -0.19 -20.04
C TYR A 810 -21.54 -0.25 -21.47
N HIS A 811 -20.25 -0.01 -21.67
CA HIS A 811 -19.66 -0.11 -23.00
C HIS A 811 -19.65 -1.56 -23.52
N ALA A 812 -19.41 -2.54 -22.65
CA ALA A 812 -19.46 -3.96 -23.04
C ALA A 812 -20.88 -4.40 -23.45
N LEU A 813 -21.91 -3.90 -22.76
CA LEU A 813 -23.30 -4.24 -23.02
C LEU A 813 -23.91 -3.44 -24.18
N LEU A 814 -23.49 -2.18 -24.36
CA LEU A 814 -24.06 -1.23 -25.31
C LEU A 814 -22.96 -0.53 -26.13
N PRO A 815 -22.12 -1.27 -26.89
CA PRO A 815 -20.91 -0.70 -27.51
C PRO A 815 -21.19 0.37 -28.57
N GLU A 816 -22.35 0.31 -29.24
CA GLU A 816 -22.77 1.27 -30.28
C GLU A 816 -23.44 2.52 -29.70
N ASN A 817 -23.70 2.56 -28.40
CA ASN A 817 -24.33 3.72 -27.78
C ASN A 817 -23.29 4.82 -27.54
N LYS A 818 -23.53 6.02 -28.09
CA LYS A 818 -22.61 7.16 -27.94
C LYS A 818 -22.29 7.49 -26.48
N TYR A 819 -23.27 7.42 -25.58
CA TYR A 819 -23.05 7.73 -24.17
C TYR A 819 -22.15 6.70 -23.47
N SER A 820 -22.28 5.41 -23.80
CA SER A 820 -21.40 4.37 -23.23
C SER A 820 -19.95 4.53 -23.73
N GLN A 821 -19.76 4.96 -24.98
CA GLN A 821 -18.45 5.28 -25.55
C GLN A 821 -17.81 6.47 -24.85
N GLU A 822 -18.56 7.56 -24.63
CA GLU A 822 -18.10 8.73 -23.88
C GLU A 822 -17.74 8.38 -22.42
N LEU A 823 -18.52 7.51 -21.76
CA LEU A 823 -18.20 7.02 -20.42
C LEU A 823 -16.89 6.23 -20.38
N LEU A 824 -16.67 5.32 -21.34
CA LEU A 824 -15.42 4.57 -21.42
C LEU A 824 -14.24 5.50 -21.73
N GLN A 825 -14.41 6.47 -22.63
CA GLN A 825 -13.39 7.45 -22.95
C GLN A 825 -13.02 8.29 -21.72
N GLY A 826 -14.01 8.73 -20.94
CA GLY A 826 -13.78 9.48 -19.70
C GLY A 826 -13.15 8.69 -18.55
N THR A 827 -13.13 7.36 -18.65
CA THR A 827 -12.53 6.44 -17.65
C THR A 827 -11.33 5.67 -18.21
N THR A 828 -10.87 6.04 -19.41
CA THR A 828 -9.71 5.46 -20.09
C THR A 828 -8.45 5.73 -19.26
N ASP A 829 -7.59 4.71 -19.16
CA ASP A 829 -6.32 4.77 -18.42
C ASP A 829 -6.45 5.17 -16.94
N LEU A 830 -7.65 5.08 -16.36
CA LEU A 830 -7.91 5.36 -14.95
C LEU A 830 -7.54 4.16 -14.06
N TYR A 831 -6.27 3.76 -14.13
CA TYR A 831 -5.71 2.67 -13.33
C TYR A 831 -4.28 2.97 -12.88
N ASN A 832 -3.89 2.31 -11.79
CA ASN A 832 -2.50 2.17 -11.38
C ASN A 832 -1.98 0.81 -11.93
N PRO A 833 -0.87 0.77 -12.66
CA PRO A 833 -0.37 -0.45 -13.30
C PRO A 833 0.03 -1.58 -12.32
N LEU A 834 0.13 -1.28 -11.02
CA LEU A 834 0.48 -2.24 -9.98
C LEU A 834 -0.65 -2.50 -8.97
N ALA A 835 -1.57 -1.56 -8.79
CA ALA A 835 -2.68 -1.70 -7.84
C ALA A 835 -4.04 -1.97 -8.50
N GLY A 836 -4.16 -1.84 -9.82
CA GLY A 836 -5.39 -2.03 -10.58
C GLY A 836 -6.15 -0.74 -10.86
N PHE A 837 -7.40 -0.86 -11.29
CA PHE A 837 -8.26 0.29 -11.60
C PHE A 837 -8.72 1.02 -10.35
N TYR A 838 -8.74 2.35 -10.44
CA TYR A 838 -9.39 3.19 -9.45
C TYR A 838 -10.91 3.02 -9.55
N GLU A 839 -11.62 3.25 -8.46
CA GLU A 839 -13.09 3.22 -8.42
C GLU A 839 -13.76 4.15 -9.45
N GLY A 840 -13.13 5.28 -9.75
CA GLY A 840 -13.71 6.32 -10.61
C GLY A 840 -13.08 7.69 -10.42
N PHE A 841 -13.84 8.73 -10.76
CA PHE A 841 -13.49 10.12 -10.48
C PHE A 841 -14.71 10.90 -9.97
N TYR A 842 -14.48 11.98 -9.22
CA TYR A 842 -15.56 12.79 -8.65
C TYR A 842 -16.24 13.64 -9.73
N GLU A 843 -17.57 13.54 -9.86
CA GLU A 843 -18.36 14.30 -10.84
C GLU A 843 -18.10 15.82 -10.73
N ALA A 844 -17.96 16.33 -9.50
CA ALA A 844 -17.83 17.76 -9.25
C ALA A 844 -16.44 18.34 -9.53
N THR A 845 -15.39 17.51 -9.57
CA THR A 845 -14.00 18.01 -9.62
C THR A 845 -13.15 17.36 -10.71
N GLY A 846 -13.59 16.26 -11.32
CA GLY A 846 -12.79 15.46 -12.25
C GLY A 846 -11.60 14.73 -11.60
N LYS A 847 -11.36 14.91 -10.29
CA LYS A 847 -10.27 14.23 -9.59
C LYS A 847 -10.53 12.74 -9.46
N THR A 848 -9.50 11.93 -9.65
CA THR A 848 -9.54 10.49 -9.38
C THR A 848 -9.97 10.21 -7.94
N ALA A 849 -10.88 9.27 -7.79
CA ALA A 849 -11.26 8.72 -6.51
C ALA A 849 -10.33 7.56 -6.19
N VAL A 850 -9.35 7.85 -5.33
CA VAL A 850 -8.36 6.86 -4.91
C VAL A 850 -9.05 5.82 -4.05
N GLY A 851 -9.13 4.61 -4.57
CA GLY A 851 -9.86 3.48 -4.02
C GLY A 851 -9.69 2.32 -4.99
N PHE A 852 -9.39 1.12 -4.47
CA PHE A 852 -9.11 -0.06 -5.28
C PHE A 852 -9.85 -1.25 -4.67
N THR A 853 -10.71 -1.90 -5.45
CA THR A 853 -11.55 -2.98 -4.96
C THR A 853 -11.55 -4.20 -5.87
N SER A 854 -11.85 -5.35 -5.26
CA SER A 854 -12.08 -6.60 -5.98
C SER A 854 -13.26 -6.47 -6.93
N SER A 855 -14.33 -5.80 -6.51
CA SER A 855 -15.54 -5.60 -7.32
C SER A 855 -15.29 -4.77 -8.60
N THR A 856 -14.57 -3.64 -8.50
CA THR A 856 -14.25 -2.82 -9.68
C THR A 856 -13.40 -3.60 -10.68
N ASN A 857 -12.33 -4.22 -10.21
CA ASN A 857 -11.38 -4.92 -11.08
C ASN A 857 -11.96 -6.23 -11.64
N SER A 858 -12.78 -6.95 -10.87
CA SER A 858 -13.52 -8.13 -11.34
C SER A 858 -14.50 -7.77 -12.44
N MET A 859 -15.30 -6.70 -12.26
CA MET A 859 -16.29 -6.31 -13.26
C MET A 859 -15.64 -5.81 -14.56
N ILE A 860 -14.47 -5.18 -14.50
CA ILE A 860 -13.69 -4.80 -15.69
C ILE A 860 -13.21 -6.04 -16.45
N LEU A 861 -12.61 -7.03 -15.77
CA LEU A 861 -12.19 -8.30 -16.39
C LEU A 861 -13.37 -9.01 -17.05
N GLN A 862 -14.50 -9.08 -16.35
CA GLN A 862 -15.74 -9.68 -16.86
C GLN A 862 -16.29 -8.93 -18.07
N SER A 863 -16.26 -7.59 -18.06
CA SER A 863 -16.70 -6.75 -19.20
C SER A 863 -15.85 -6.99 -20.44
N LEU A 864 -14.52 -7.09 -20.26
CA LEU A 864 -13.59 -7.40 -21.34
C LEU A 864 -13.82 -8.81 -21.91
N LEU A 865 -14.01 -9.80 -21.03
CA LEU A 865 -14.33 -11.16 -21.42
C LEU A 865 -15.65 -11.23 -22.20
N TYR A 866 -16.70 -10.59 -21.69
CA TYR A 866 -18.03 -10.52 -22.34
C TYR A 866 -17.93 -9.97 -23.77
N LYS A 867 -17.13 -8.91 -23.96
CA LYS A 867 -16.92 -8.26 -25.26
C LYS A 867 -16.24 -9.19 -26.29
N VAL A 868 -15.27 -10.00 -25.87
CA VAL A 868 -14.56 -10.93 -26.78
C VAL A 868 -15.25 -12.29 -26.93
N MET A 869 -16.32 -12.53 -26.17
CA MET A 869 -17.20 -13.70 -26.25
C MET A 869 -18.51 -13.41 -26.98
N ASN A 870 -18.57 -12.35 -27.79
CA ASN A 870 -19.75 -11.96 -28.57
C ASN A 870 -20.99 -11.77 -27.70
N GLN A 871 -20.78 -11.11 -26.57
CA GLN A 871 -21.84 -10.61 -25.70
C GLN A 871 -22.81 -11.70 -25.25
N GLN A 872 -22.27 -12.90 -25.00
CA GLN A 872 -23.02 -13.99 -24.40
C GLN A 872 -22.89 -13.93 -22.87
N PRO A 873 -23.92 -14.36 -22.12
CA PRO A 873 -23.84 -14.46 -20.66
C PRO A 873 -22.61 -15.26 -20.22
N LEU A 874 -21.88 -14.72 -19.25
CA LEU A 874 -20.65 -15.35 -18.75
C LEU A 874 -20.93 -16.68 -18.05
N ILE A 875 -22.09 -16.83 -17.41
CA ILE A 875 -22.49 -18.08 -16.75
C ILE A 875 -23.14 -19.02 -17.76
N ARG A 876 -22.53 -20.20 -17.92
CA ARG A 876 -22.92 -21.22 -18.90
C ARG A 876 -23.82 -22.31 -18.29
N PRO A 877 -24.71 -22.94 -19.09
CA PRO A 877 -25.56 -24.02 -18.60
C PRO A 877 -24.75 -25.30 -18.37
N THR A 878 -25.14 -26.09 -17.37
CA THR A 878 -24.62 -27.45 -17.18
C THR A 878 -25.75 -28.46 -17.21
N ASN A 879 -25.48 -29.61 -17.81
CA ASN A 879 -26.39 -30.76 -17.81
C ASN A 879 -25.96 -31.83 -16.78
N ASP A 880 -24.93 -31.57 -15.97
CA ASP A 880 -24.47 -32.51 -14.95
C ASP A 880 -25.37 -32.49 -13.71
N MET A 881 -26.50 -33.17 -13.85
CA MET A 881 -27.48 -33.44 -12.79
C MET A 881 -27.07 -34.63 -11.90
N LYS A 882 -25.86 -35.17 -12.06
CA LYS A 882 -25.34 -36.31 -11.29
C LYS A 882 -24.24 -35.94 -10.31
N SER A 883 -23.86 -34.66 -10.26
CA SER A 883 -22.87 -34.15 -9.30
C SER A 883 -23.31 -34.32 -7.83
N PRO A 884 -22.36 -34.34 -6.86
CA PRO A 884 -22.68 -34.57 -5.45
C PRO A 884 -23.80 -33.68 -4.90
N TRP A 885 -23.90 -32.42 -5.35
CA TRP A 885 -25.01 -31.54 -5.01
C TRP A 885 -26.38 -32.15 -5.37
N TRP A 886 -26.58 -32.51 -6.63
CA TRP A 886 -27.87 -33.03 -7.10
C TRP A 886 -28.19 -34.41 -6.53
N GLN A 887 -27.17 -35.23 -6.27
CA GLN A 887 -27.35 -36.49 -5.56
C GLN A 887 -27.88 -36.25 -4.15
N GLU A 888 -27.35 -35.26 -3.43
CA GLU A 888 -27.83 -34.95 -2.08
C GLU A 888 -29.23 -34.33 -2.09
N VAL A 889 -29.53 -33.45 -3.05
CA VAL A 889 -30.86 -32.88 -3.25
C VAL A 889 -31.90 -33.98 -3.52
N SER A 890 -31.56 -34.98 -4.34
CA SER A 890 -32.49 -36.08 -4.69
C SER A 890 -32.81 -37.02 -3.53
N LYS A 891 -31.97 -37.09 -2.49
CA LYS A 891 -32.26 -37.83 -1.25
C LYS A 891 -33.37 -37.18 -0.42
N GLY A 892 -33.67 -35.90 -0.66
CA GLY A 892 -34.63 -35.13 0.13
C GLY A 892 -34.10 -34.77 1.52
N ASN A 893 -34.95 -34.06 2.29
CA ASN A 893 -34.73 -33.48 3.62
C ASN A 893 -33.39 -33.83 4.33
N SER A 894 -32.34 -33.09 3.98
CA SER A 894 -30.99 -33.25 4.57
C SER A 894 -30.80 -32.50 5.89
N GLY A 895 -31.85 -31.84 6.41
CA GLY A 895 -31.74 -30.92 7.55
C GLY A 895 -30.97 -29.62 7.26
N ARG A 896 -30.48 -29.43 6.03
CA ARG A 896 -29.68 -28.25 5.61
C ARG A 896 -30.47 -27.24 4.77
N GLY A 897 -31.76 -27.46 4.56
CA GLY A 897 -32.60 -26.56 3.75
C GLY A 897 -32.23 -26.55 2.27
N LEU A 898 -31.74 -27.68 1.74
CA LEU A 898 -31.50 -27.85 0.31
C LEU A 898 -32.80 -27.72 -0.51
N PRO A 899 -32.70 -27.49 -1.84
CA PRO A 899 -33.85 -27.51 -2.73
C PRO A 899 -34.72 -28.77 -2.60
N ASN A 900 -36.01 -28.63 -2.90
CA ASN A 900 -36.96 -29.74 -2.84
C ASN A 900 -36.92 -30.63 -4.09
N THR A 901 -36.37 -30.13 -5.20
CA THR A 901 -36.30 -30.84 -6.48
C THR A 901 -34.88 -30.85 -7.00
N ALA A 902 -34.40 -32.00 -7.46
CA ALA A 902 -33.08 -32.16 -8.07
C ALA A 902 -33.05 -31.65 -9.53
N THR A 903 -33.52 -30.42 -9.72
CA THR A 903 -33.61 -29.72 -10.99
C THR A 903 -33.24 -28.26 -10.81
N GLN A 904 -32.64 -27.67 -11.84
CA GLN A 904 -32.43 -26.24 -11.89
C GLN A 904 -33.77 -25.52 -12.01
N GLN A 905 -33.90 -24.38 -11.32
CA GLN A 905 -35.08 -23.51 -11.41
C GLN A 905 -34.92 -22.41 -12.48
N THR A 906 -33.89 -22.53 -13.32
CA THR A 906 -33.64 -21.65 -14.46
C THR A 906 -33.49 -22.43 -15.76
N LYS A 907 -33.55 -21.71 -16.87
CA LYS A 907 -33.13 -22.18 -18.19
C LYS A 907 -32.49 -21.02 -18.95
N LEU A 908 -31.49 -21.32 -19.77
CA LEU A 908 -30.94 -20.38 -20.74
C LEU A 908 -31.83 -20.38 -21.99
N ILE A 909 -32.26 -19.19 -22.43
CA ILE A 909 -32.96 -18.97 -23.70
C ILE A 909 -32.01 -18.19 -24.61
N SER A 910 -32.06 -18.49 -25.91
CA SER A 910 -31.45 -17.67 -26.95
C SER A 910 -32.50 -17.31 -27.98
N ASP A 911 -32.73 -16.01 -28.20
CA ASP A 911 -33.65 -15.49 -29.20
C ASP A 911 -33.04 -14.28 -29.94
N SER A 912 -33.84 -13.56 -30.73
CA SER A 912 -33.38 -12.39 -31.48
C SER A 912 -32.88 -11.24 -30.62
N SER A 913 -33.18 -11.22 -29.32
CA SER A 913 -32.71 -10.23 -28.34
C SER A 913 -31.44 -10.67 -27.59
N GLY A 914 -30.88 -11.84 -27.94
CA GLY A 914 -29.68 -12.40 -27.35
C GLY A 914 -29.93 -13.63 -26.48
N SER A 915 -28.90 -14.04 -25.73
CA SER A 915 -29.00 -15.15 -24.79
C SER A 915 -29.17 -14.63 -23.37
N TYR A 916 -30.07 -15.22 -22.59
CA TYR A 916 -30.33 -14.81 -21.22
C TYR A 916 -30.97 -15.93 -20.40
N TRP A 917 -30.73 -15.93 -19.09
CA TRP A 917 -31.33 -16.87 -18.16
C TRP A 917 -32.74 -16.41 -17.74
N VAL A 918 -33.71 -17.33 -17.73
CA VAL A 918 -35.07 -17.09 -17.19
C VAL A 918 -35.42 -18.10 -16.11
N SER A 919 -36.26 -17.70 -15.15
CA SER A 919 -36.86 -18.63 -14.20
C SER A 919 -37.64 -19.67 -14.99
N ARG A 920 -37.61 -20.94 -14.56
CA ARG A 920 -38.60 -21.89 -15.03
C ARG A 920 -39.93 -21.47 -14.43
N SER A 921 -40.90 -21.17 -15.28
CA SER A 921 -42.30 -21.07 -14.84
C SER A 921 -42.67 -22.41 -14.22
N ASP A 922 -43.24 -22.40 -13.01
CA ASP A 922 -43.84 -23.58 -12.40
C ASP A 922 -44.85 -24.13 -13.41
N GLY A 923 -44.44 -25.18 -14.13
CA GLY A 923 -45.38 -26.00 -14.88
C GLY A 923 -46.25 -26.69 -13.84
N HIS A 924 -47.55 -26.49 -13.93
CA HIS A 924 -48.52 -27.39 -13.34
C HIS A 924 -48.19 -28.85 -13.67
#